data_AF-A0A940LQP6-F1
#
_entry.id   AF-A0A940LQP6-F1
#
_cell.length_a   1.000
_cell.length_b   1.000
_cell.length_c   1.000
_cell.angle_alpha   90.00
_cell.angle_beta   90.00
_cell.angle_gamma   90.00
#
_symmetry.space_group_name_H-M   'P 1'
#
loop_
_entity.id
_entity.type
_entity.pdbx_description
1 polymer ?
#
loop_
_entity_poly.entity_id
_entity_poly.type
_entity_poly.pdbx_seq_one_letter_code
_entity_poly.pdbx_strand_id
1 'polypeptide(L)'
;MVLLTGACLTVTFTGRALAQPSATLRKVEPIPARYVRLEPSPFADAMAANRRYLLSLDPERLLHNFYWSAGLEAKKPRYGGWESESIAGHSLGHWLSACSLVVANTGDPAIAAVLDHTLAEMARIQAAEGDGYLGGTTAERGGKEVPGKVIFEEVRRGQIEVTWTLNGGWVPIYTYHKVLAGVIDAHLLAGNERALPIALGLAGYLAGVLAPLSDEQVQTVLSVEHGGILESYAELYAITGDARWLQTAERLRHRAFVDPLLAGRDALAGLHANTQIPKAVGLARFYEMSGRTDHGEAAAFFHKTVVDHHSYVLGGNSEREHFGPPDQLGGTLTTGTCEACNTYNMLKLTRHLYAWSPDGALFDYYERAQLNHILAHQRPDTGQFVYFMPLQAGAKRDYSTPENSFWCCVGSGMESHAKHADSIYWRGADALYVNLFTPSTLDVPNDVKLELSTRYPEQGEVTLRVARPSPSVATLAVRRPGWAQDARIAVNGRVLSAPVQNGYWRVTRAWRAGDTLTVTLPMALRAEPLKGAPDIYAFLSGPLVLAADLGPASQAFDGPAPALLVRSGPTSALASGSGAHRYATVDVLGQRQDLRPFNALYDRRTAVYFQTFTPTAWKAERQDYLASEARRADLARRTIDTFYIGEMQPERDHGLTATAGQPGTFYGRHSRSIPEGAEVSFTMARRPGAAFLRATYWGNDVDREMLIEFDGRQIVVERRPGPSVNDWVTVDYPLPPSDQKRSKVRLIGRRNTSVIYGLALIETPRADA
;
A
#
# COMPACT_ATOMS: atom_id res chain seq x y z
N MET A 1 -28.13 -15.95 71.49
CA MET A 1 -28.01 -14.86 72.48
C MET A 1 -27.17 -13.76 71.80
N VAL A 2 -27.76 -12.57 71.55
CA VAL A 2 -27.10 -11.28 71.19
C VAL A 2 -26.37 -11.25 69.81
N LEU A 3 -26.86 -10.66 68.71
CA LEU A 3 -27.14 -9.24 68.31
C LEU A 3 -25.95 -8.26 68.35
N LEU A 4 -25.62 -7.67 67.17
CA LEU A 4 -25.14 -6.29 66.87
C LEU A 4 -24.14 -6.30 65.66
N THR A 5 -24.59 -5.98 64.43
CA THR A 5 -24.60 -4.67 63.74
C THR A 5 -23.24 -4.13 63.30
N GLY A 6 -23.10 -3.89 62.00
CA GLY A 6 -22.08 -3.03 61.39
C GLY A 6 -22.49 -2.64 59.97
N ALA A 7 -22.71 -1.35 59.74
CA ALA A 7 -23.36 -0.77 58.57
C ALA A 7 -22.51 -0.83 57.29
N CYS A 8 -23.15 -1.15 56.15
CA CYS A 8 -22.59 -0.94 54.81
C CYS A 8 -22.90 0.49 54.34
N LEU A 9 -21.85 1.30 54.15
CA LEU A 9 -21.91 2.52 53.34
C LEU A 9 -21.97 2.11 51.85
N THR A 10 -23.10 2.36 51.22
CA THR A 10 -23.24 2.33 49.75
C THR A 10 -22.64 3.60 49.16
N VAL A 11 -21.46 3.49 48.55
CA VAL A 11 -20.94 4.51 47.63
C VAL A 11 -21.60 4.27 46.27
N THR A 12 -22.56 5.13 45.91
CA THR A 12 -23.14 5.18 44.58
C THR A 12 -22.14 5.79 43.60
N PHE A 13 -21.42 4.95 42.85
CA PHE A 13 -20.77 5.37 41.63
C PHE A 13 -21.85 5.63 40.58
N THR A 14 -22.14 6.91 40.31
CA THR A 14 -22.88 7.32 39.11
C THR A 14 -21.94 7.18 37.90
N GLY A 15 -21.71 5.95 37.47
CA GLY A 15 -21.14 5.68 36.15
C GLY A 15 -22.19 6.04 35.10
N ARG A 16 -21.83 6.91 34.14
CA ARG A 16 -22.55 6.96 32.87
C ARG A 16 -22.48 5.56 32.28
N ALA A 17 -23.61 4.85 32.26
CA ALA A 17 -23.75 3.61 31.51
C ALA A 17 -23.50 3.95 30.03
N LEU A 18 -22.31 3.65 29.53
CA LEU A 18 -22.11 3.50 28.10
C LEU A 18 -23.01 2.35 27.68
N ALA A 19 -24.04 2.67 26.90
CA ALA A 19 -24.96 1.69 26.36
C ALA A 19 -24.16 0.60 25.64
N GLN A 20 -24.50 -0.67 25.90
CA GLN A 20 -24.08 -1.78 25.06
C GLN A 20 -24.42 -1.46 23.59
N PRO A 21 -23.59 -1.81 22.59
CA PRO A 21 -23.80 -1.36 21.23
C PRO A 21 -25.18 -1.79 20.70
N SER A 22 -26.01 -0.77 20.49
CA SER A 22 -27.34 -0.82 19.89
C SER A 22 -27.18 -0.92 18.37
N ALA A 23 -27.74 -1.98 17.76
CA ALA A 23 -27.83 -2.22 16.31
C ALA A 23 -26.48 -2.28 15.55
N THR A 24 -26.19 -3.39 14.88
CA THR A 24 -24.96 -3.56 14.10
C THR A 24 -24.90 -2.50 12.99
N LEU A 25 -23.94 -1.57 13.06
CA LEU A 25 -23.69 -0.55 12.03
C LEU A 25 -23.35 -1.18 10.66
N ARG A 26 -22.87 -2.43 10.70
CA ARG A 26 -22.63 -3.27 9.53
C ARG A 26 -23.97 -3.91 9.10
N LYS A 27 -24.36 -3.63 7.85
CA LYS A 27 -25.57 -4.16 7.19
C LYS A 27 -25.30 -5.46 6.44
N VAL A 28 -24.06 -5.65 6.00
CA VAL A 28 -23.59 -6.87 5.34
C VAL A 28 -22.25 -7.31 5.91
N GLU A 29 -22.01 -8.61 5.89
CA GLU A 29 -20.80 -9.25 6.38
C GLU A 29 -20.18 -10.13 5.30
N PRO A 30 -18.84 -10.20 5.16
CA PRO A 30 -18.23 -11.13 4.23
C PRO A 30 -18.52 -12.57 4.69
N ILE A 31 -18.83 -13.46 3.75
CA ILE A 31 -18.87 -14.88 4.09
C ILE A 31 -17.44 -15.32 4.43
N PRO A 32 -17.24 -16.04 5.56
CA PRO A 32 -15.93 -16.57 5.90
C PRO A 32 -15.35 -17.43 4.77
N ALA A 33 -14.13 -17.14 4.36
CA ALA A 33 -13.52 -17.76 3.19
C ALA A 33 -13.25 -19.27 3.32
N ARG A 34 -13.27 -19.86 4.54
CA ARG A 34 -13.35 -21.32 4.73
C ARG A 34 -14.52 -21.99 3.99
N TYR A 35 -15.58 -21.23 3.70
CA TYR A 35 -16.75 -21.71 2.95
C TYR A 35 -16.64 -21.45 1.44
N VAL A 36 -15.56 -20.82 0.98
CA VAL A 36 -15.37 -20.41 -0.41
C VAL A 36 -14.11 -21.07 -0.97
N ARG A 37 -14.30 -22.12 -1.76
CA ARG A 37 -13.21 -22.78 -2.47
C ARG A 37 -13.04 -22.14 -3.85
N LEU A 38 -11.86 -21.61 -4.14
CA LEU A 38 -11.54 -21.16 -5.50
C LEU A 38 -11.41 -22.36 -6.45
N GLU A 39 -11.95 -22.22 -7.65
CA GLU A 39 -11.69 -23.13 -8.77
C GLU A 39 -10.43 -22.65 -9.54
N PRO A 40 -9.83 -23.46 -10.43
CA PRO A 40 -8.63 -23.09 -11.17
C PRO A 40 -8.75 -21.72 -11.84
N SER A 41 -7.86 -20.80 -11.46
CA SER A 41 -7.88 -19.39 -11.87
C SER A 41 -6.57 -18.71 -11.47
N PRO A 42 -6.23 -17.53 -12.05
CA PRO A 42 -5.06 -16.77 -11.63
C PRO A 42 -5.04 -16.41 -10.13
N PHE A 43 -6.21 -16.29 -9.50
CA PHE A 43 -6.33 -16.04 -8.07
C PHE A 43 -5.95 -17.27 -7.23
N ALA A 44 -6.36 -18.47 -7.67
CA ALA A 44 -5.96 -19.73 -7.03
C ALA A 44 -4.44 -19.97 -7.18
N ASP A 45 -3.89 -19.65 -8.36
CA ASP A 45 -2.45 -19.75 -8.62
C ASP A 45 -1.65 -18.80 -7.73
N ALA A 46 -2.12 -17.55 -7.55
CA ALA A 46 -1.51 -16.58 -6.64
C ALA A 46 -1.56 -17.06 -5.18
N MET A 47 -2.69 -17.59 -4.71
CA MET A 47 -2.78 -18.18 -3.36
C MET A 47 -1.81 -19.36 -3.17
N ALA A 48 -1.67 -20.22 -4.19
CA ALA A 48 -0.73 -21.33 -4.16
C ALA A 48 0.74 -20.86 -4.16
N ALA A 49 1.07 -19.83 -4.94
CA ALA A 49 2.41 -19.22 -4.95
C ALA A 49 2.75 -18.59 -3.61
N ASN A 50 1.81 -17.85 -3.03
CA ASN A 50 1.97 -17.24 -1.72
C ASN A 50 2.18 -18.27 -0.61
N ARG A 51 1.39 -19.36 -0.62
CA ARG A 51 1.58 -20.48 0.31
C ARG A 51 3.01 -21.05 0.24
N ARG A 52 3.56 -21.24 -0.96
CA ARG A 52 4.95 -21.71 -1.12
C ARG A 52 5.95 -20.71 -0.56
N TYR A 53 5.74 -19.42 -0.81
CA TYR A 53 6.57 -18.36 -0.26
C TYR A 53 6.55 -18.35 1.27
N LEU A 54 5.38 -18.41 1.90
CA LEU A 54 5.23 -18.44 3.37
C LEU A 54 5.97 -19.62 4.02
N LEU A 55 5.90 -20.81 3.42
CA LEU A 55 6.60 -22.01 3.90
C LEU A 55 8.11 -22.01 3.61
N SER A 56 8.58 -21.14 2.70
CA SER A 56 10.01 -20.96 2.46
C SER A 56 10.69 -20.08 3.50
N LEU A 57 9.92 -19.32 4.27
CA LEU A 57 10.43 -18.49 5.36
C LEU A 57 10.57 -19.32 6.64
N ASP A 58 11.69 -19.15 7.34
CA ASP A 58 11.96 -19.75 8.64
C ASP A 58 11.57 -18.75 9.75
N PRO A 59 10.49 -19.01 10.51
CA PRO A 59 10.04 -18.11 11.56
C PRO A 59 11.06 -17.93 12.69
N GLU A 60 11.98 -18.89 12.90
CA GLU A 60 13.03 -18.74 13.91
C GLU A 60 14.03 -17.64 13.55
N ARG A 61 14.19 -17.33 12.26
CA ARG A 61 14.99 -16.20 11.79
C ARG A 61 14.26 -14.87 12.01
N LEU A 62 12.94 -14.85 11.82
CA LEU A 62 12.09 -13.69 12.11
C LEU A 62 12.00 -13.41 13.63
N LEU A 63 12.09 -14.45 14.45
CA LEU A 63 12.12 -14.36 15.91
C LEU A 63 13.49 -13.99 16.50
N HIS A 64 14.55 -13.86 15.69
CA HIS A 64 15.92 -13.64 16.18
C HIS A 64 16.02 -12.48 17.18
N ASN A 65 15.58 -11.28 16.79
CA ASN A 65 15.66 -10.10 17.66
C ASN A 65 14.71 -10.19 18.87
N PHE A 66 13.62 -10.97 18.77
CA PHE A 66 12.69 -11.16 19.87
C PHE A 66 13.33 -12.01 20.98
N TYR A 67 14.05 -13.08 20.62
CA TYR A 67 14.86 -13.83 21.59
C TYR A 67 15.90 -12.93 22.25
N TRP A 68 16.64 -12.18 21.43
CA TRP A 68 17.69 -11.29 21.90
C TRP A 68 17.17 -10.23 22.89
N SER A 69 16.03 -9.60 22.59
CA SER A 69 15.39 -8.64 23.48
C SER A 69 15.10 -9.24 24.87
N ALA A 70 14.59 -10.47 24.89
CA ALA A 70 14.24 -11.18 26.12
C ALA A 70 15.45 -11.78 26.87
N GLY A 71 16.68 -11.51 26.42
CA GLY A 71 17.89 -12.11 26.98
C GLY A 71 18.04 -13.61 26.70
N LEU A 72 17.33 -14.13 25.70
CA LEU A 72 17.39 -15.52 25.26
C LEU A 72 18.35 -15.69 24.08
N GLU A 73 18.93 -16.87 23.94
CA GLU A 73 19.75 -17.21 22.77
C GLU A 73 18.87 -17.38 21.52
N ALA A 74 19.18 -16.63 20.46
CA ALA A 74 18.49 -16.76 19.19
C ALA A 74 18.86 -18.07 18.48
N LYS A 75 17.86 -18.85 18.05
CA LYS A 75 18.07 -20.18 17.47
C LYS A 75 18.68 -20.17 16.06
N LYS A 76 18.48 -19.08 15.32
CA LYS A 76 18.89 -18.90 13.91
C LYS A 76 19.33 -17.46 13.68
N PRO A 77 20.18 -17.16 12.68
CA PRO A 77 20.54 -15.79 12.33
C PRO A 77 19.36 -15.03 11.73
N ARG A 78 19.30 -13.72 11.99
CA ARG A 78 18.29 -12.82 11.40
C ARG A 78 18.32 -12.83 9.87
N TYR A 79 17.21 -12.42 9.26
CA TYR A 79 17.14 -12.17 7.83
C TYR A 79 17.91 -10.90 7.42
N GLY A 80 18.21 -10.76 6.13
CA GLY A 80 18.80 -9.55 5.57
C GLY A 80 17.74 -8.48 5.28
N GLY A 81 18.11 -7.47 4.48
CA GLY A 81 17.20 -6.37 4.16
C GLY A 81 16.73 -5.62 5.40
N TRP A 82 15.48 -5.18 5.42
CA TRP A 82 14.92 -4.42 6.53
C TRP A 82 14.85 -5.19 7.88
N GLU A 83 14.85 -6.52 7.87
CA GLU A 83 14.94 -7.34 9.09
C GLU A 83 16.34 -7.33 9.74
N SER A 84 17.33 -6.70 9.08
CA SER A 84 18.65 -6.42 9.64
C SER A 84 18.83 -4.97 10.12
N GLU A 85 17.74 -4.21 10.13
CA GLU A 85 17.69 -2.79 10.48
C GLU A 85 16.77 -2.55 11.69
N SER A 86 16.68 -1.32 12.18
CA SER A 86 15.92 -1.04 13.41
C SER A 86 14.40 -1.26 13.31
N ILE A 87 13.84 -1.38 12.10
CA ILE A 87 12.43 -1.73 11.86
C ILE A 87 12.12 -3.22 12.07
N ALA A 88 13.14 -4.07 12.22
CA ALA A 88 13.03 -5.52 12.29
C ALA A 88 11.91 -6.04 13.22
N GLY A 89 11.35 -7.19 12.86
CA GLY A 89 10.19 -7.80 13.51
C GLY A 89 8.85 -7.42 12.87
N HIS A 90 8.80 -6.43 11.99
CA HIS A 90 7.57 -6.09 11.28
C HIS A 90 7.15 -7.21 10.32
N SER A 91 8.11 -7.92 9.72
CA SER A 91 7.83 -9.03 8.81
C SER A 91 7.24 -10.24 9.53
N LEU A 92 7.61 -10.48 10.80
CA LEU A 92 6.98 -11.51 11.63
C LEU A 92 5.49 -11.24 11.77
N GLY A 93 5.12 -10.00 12.10
CA GLY A 93 3.71 -9.61 12.24
C GLY A 93 2.90 -9.87 10.96
N HIS A 94 3.42 -9.43 9.82
CA HIS A 94 2.81 -9.69 8.51
C HIS A 94 2.73 -11.19 8.19
N TRP A 95 3.78 -11.96 8.49
CA TRP A 95 3.81 -13.40 8.26
C TRP A 95 2.76 -14.14 9.12
N LEU A 96 2.55 -13.72 10.38
CA LEU A 96 1.50 -14.25 11.25
C LEU A 96 0.10 -13.99 10.65
N SER A 97 -0.19 -12.76 10.23
CA SER A 97 -1.45 -12.40 9.55
C SER A 97 -1.67 -13.24 8.30
N ALA A 98 -0.65 -13.34 7.44
CA ALA A 98 -0.72 -14.10 6.20
C ALA A 98 -0.95 -15.60 6.43
N CYS A 99 -0.24 -16.21 7.38
CA CYS A 99 -0.45 -17.61 7.76
C CYS A 99 -1.87 -17.81 8.31
N SER A 100 -2.35 -16.89 9.14
CA SER A 100 -3.69 -16.96 9.73
C SER A 100 -4.79 -16.87 8.67
N LEU A 101 -4.61 -16.00 7.66
CA LEU A 101 -5.49 -15.92 6.50
C LEU A 101 -5.50 -17.21 5.67
N VAL A 102 -4.33 -17.83 5.45
CA VAL A 102 -4.27 -19.12 4.75
C VAL A 102 -5.00 -20.22 5.53
N VAL A 103 -4.76 -20.34 6.84
CA VAL A 103 -5.46 -21.31 7.70
C VAL A 103 -6.97 -21.07 7.66
N ALA A 104 -7.41 -19.82 7.77
CA ALA A 104 -8.83 -19.47 7.72
C ALA A 104 -9.49 -19.78 6.38
N ASN A 105 -8.73 -19.83 5.29
CA ASN A 105 -9.25 -20.05 3.93
C ASN A 105 -9.24 -21.52 3.52
N THR A 106 -8.18 -22.24 3.84
CA THR A 106 -7.95 -23.60 3.32
C THR A 106 -7.84 -24.68 4.40
N GLY A 107 -7.71 -24.30 5.68
CA GLY A 107 -7.43 -25.25 6.76
C GLY A 107 -6.05 -25.91 6.63
N ASP A 108 -5.09 -25.23 6.01
CA ASP A 108 -3.79 -25.83 5.69
C ASP A 108 -3.02 -26.32 6.93
N PRO A 109 -2.77 -27.63 7.08
CA PRO A 109 -2.16 -28.17 8.29
C PRO A 109 -0.69 -27.82 8.44
N ALA A 110 0.05 -27.61 7.34
CA ALA A 110 1.47 -27.27 7.39
C ALA A 110 1.65 -25.82 7.85
N ILE A 111 0.84 -24.89 7.30
CA ILE A 111 0.82 -23.50 7.74
C ILE A 111 0.33 -23.41 9.20
N ALA A 112 -0.72 -24.15 9.57
CA ALA A 112 -1.22 -24.16 10.95
C ALA A 112 -0.16 -24.63 11.95
N ALA A 113 0.61 -25.68 11.61
CA ALA A 113 1.66 -26.20 12.48
C ALA A 113 2.82 -25.20 12.68
N VAL A 114 3.28 -24.55 11.60
CA VAL A 114 4.37 -23.55 11.72
C VAL A 114 3.90 -22.28 12.43
N LEU A 115 2.64 -21.88 12.24
CA LEU A 115 2.01 -20.78 12.97
C LEU A 115 1.92 -21.09 14.47
N ASP A 116 1.42 -22.27 14.85
CA ASP A 116 1.33 -22.67 16.27
C ASP A 116 2.71 -22.74 16.94
N HIS A 117 3.70 -23.33 16.26
CA HIS A 117 5.08 -23.37 16.75
C HIS A 117 5.63 -21.96 16.99
N THR A 118 5.43 -21.04 16.04
CA THR A 118 5.87 -19.64 16.17
C THR A 118 5.22 -18.95 17.35
N LEU A 119 3.90 -19.12 17.53
CA LEU A 119 3.16 -18.56 18.66
C LEU A 119 3.58 -19.17 20.00
N ALA A 120 3.95 -20.45 20.04
CA ALA A 120 4.50 -21.08 21.23
C ALA A 120 5.85 -20.46 21.63
N GLU A 121 6.74 -20.20 20.68
CA GLU A 121 7.99 -19.48 20.95
C GLU A 121 7.75 -18.03 21.36
N MET A 122 6.82 -17.33 20.71
CA MET A 122 6.42 -15.97 21.11
C MET A 122 5.91 -15.92 22.55
N ALA A 123 5.08 -16.89 22.96
CA ALA A 123 4.63 -16.99 24.35
C ALA A 123 5.80 -17.21 25.32
N ARG A 124 6.78 -18.06 24.96
CA ARG A 124 7.99 -18.29 25.76
C ARG A 124 8.84 -17.02 25.89
N ILE A 125 9.03 -16.29 24.79
CA ILE A 125 9.78 -15.03 24.77
C ILE A 125 9.09 -13.98 25.64
N GLN A 126 7.78 -13.77 25.44
CA GLN A 126 7.03 -12.78 26.22
C GLN A 126 7.00 -13.10 27.71
N ALA A 127 6.96 -14.39 28.07
CA ALA A 127 7.08 -14.82 29.46
C ALA A 127 8.46 -14.51 30.07
N ALA A 128 9.53 -14.61 29.28
CA ALA A 128 10.89 -14.26 29.71
C ALA A 128 11.08 -12.74 29.90
N GLU A 129 10.40 -11.91 29.11
CA GLU A 129 10.33 -10.45 29.31
C GLU A 129 9.58 -10.08 30.60
N GLY A 130 8.50 -10.80 30.93
CA GLY A 130 7.81 -10.73 32.22
C GLY A 130 6.83 -9.56 32.42
N ASP A 131 6.76 -8.61 31.49
CA ASP A 131 5.91 -7.41 31.57
C ASP A 131 4.95 -7.24 30.37
N GLY A 132 4.87 -8.25 29.50
CA GLY A 132 4.02 -8.25 28.31
C GLY A 132 4.70 -7.70 27.05
N TYR A 133 5.90 -7.11 27.15
CA TYR A 133 6.66 -6.70 25.98
C TYR A 133 6.99 -7.88 25.07
N LEU A 134 6.87 -7.68 23.76
CA LEU A 134 7.33 -8.62 22.76
C LEU A 134 7.61 -7.87 21.46
N GLY A 135 8.88 -7.60 21.16
CA GLY A 135 9.27 -6.80 20.00
C GLY A 135 10.63 -7.22 19.43
N GLY A 136 10.78 -7.07 18.11
CA GLY A 136 12.04 -7.31 17.39
C GLY A 136 12.77 -6.03 16.95
N THR A 137 12.17 -4.87 17.19
CA THR A 137 12.76 -3.55 16.90
C THR A 137 14.08 -3.39 17.65
N THR A 138 15.03 -2.69 17.04
CA THR A 138 16.31 -2.34 17.68
C THR A 138 16.50 -0.83 17.70
N ALA A 139 17.48 -0.34 18.45
CA ALA A 139 17.85 1.06 18.50
C ALA A 139 19.37 1.20 18.50
N GLU A 140 19.88 2.34 18.04
CA GLU A 140 21.29 2.66 18.23
C GLU A 140 21.49 3.50 19.50
N ARG A 141 22.45 3.11 20.35
CA ARG A 141 22.89 3.87 21.52
C ARG A 141 24.42 3.89 21.55
N GLY A 142 25.01 5.06 21.35
CA GLY A 142 26.47 5.25 21.42
C GLY A 142 27.25 4.36 20.45
N GLY A 143 26.78 4.22 19.20
CA GLY A 143 27.42 3.38 18.18
C GLY A 143 27.22 1.88 18.34
N LYS A 144 26.29 1.45 19.22
CA LYS A 144 25.94 0.04 19.43
C LYS A 144 24.46 -0.19 19.21
N GLU A 145 24.13 -1.30 18.56
CA GLU A 145 22.76 -1.79 18.46
C GLU A 145 22.32 -2.35 19.83
N VAL A 146 21.13 -1.95 20.28
CA VAL A 146 20.51 -2.42 21.52
C VAL A 146 19.05 -2.85 21.27
N PRO A 147 18.45 -3.70 22.12
CA PRO A 147 17.04 -4.05 22.00
C PRO A 147 16.12 -2.82 22.09
N GLY A 148 15.07 -2.80 21.25
CA GLY A 148 14.18 -1.65 21.08
C GLY A 148 13.27 -1.35 22.28
N LYS A 149 13.19 -2.23 23.28
CA LYS A 149 12.43 -2.00 24.53
C LYS A 149 12.81 -0.66 25.19
N VAL A 150 14.07 -0.26 25.08
CA VAL A 150 14.59 1.01 25.59
C VAL A 150 13.81 2.22 25.07
N ILE A 151 13.39 2.21 23.80
CA ILE A 151 12.60 3.28 23.18
C ILE A 151 11.29 3.47 23.92
N PHE A 152 10.57 2.37 24.16
CA PHE A 152 9.26 2.39 24.80
C PHE A 152 9.37 2.83 26.27
N GLU A 153 10.44 2.47 26.97
CA GLU A 153 10.65 2.87 28.36
C GLU A 153 11.10 4.34 28.51
N GLU A 154 11.83 4.88 27.54
CA GLU A 154 12.11 6.33 27.46
C GLU A 154 10.80 7.10 27.18
N VAL A 155 10.00 6.64 26.21
CA VAL A 155 8.68 7.22 25.92
C VAL A 155 7.78 7.18 27.15
N ARG A 156 7.73 6.07 27.89
CA ARG A 156 6.97 5.95 29.16
C ARG A 156 7.36 7.03 30.18
N ARG A 157 8.61 7.48 30.18
CA ARG A 157 9.13 8.54 31.06
C ARG A 157 8.91 9.95 30.51
N GLY A 158 8.21 10.09 29.39
CA GLY A 158 7.99 11.38 28.71
C GLY A 158 9.20 11.88 27.92
N GLN A 159 10.22 11.04 27.72
CA GLN A 159 11.41 11.35 26.91
C GLN A 159 11.08 11.03 25.46
N ILE A 160 10.61 12.03 24.72
CA ILE A 160 10.10 11.86 23.36
C ILE A 160 10.93 12.72 22.42
N GLU A 161 11.78 12.08 21.62
CA GLU A 161 12.51 12.69 20.53
C GLU A 161 11.96 12.15 19.21
N VAL A 162 11.43 13.05 18.38
CA VAL A 162 10.76 12.68 17.13
C VAL A 162 11.44 13.33 15.93
N THR A 163 11.72 12.50 14.94
CA THR A 163 12.02 12.89 13.56
C THR A 163 11.14 12.03 12.64
N TRP A 164 11.73 11.28 11.72
CA TRP A 164 11.11 10.09 11.11
C TRP A 164 11.30 8.84 11.99
N THR A 165 12.13 8.94 13.03
CA THR A 165 12.30 7.93 14.10
C THR A 165 11.60 8.36 15.38
N LEU A 166 11.37 7.40 16.27
CA LEU A 166 11.00 7.64 17.66
C LEU A 166 12.18 7.19 18.54
N ASN A 167 12.83 8.14 19.20
CA ASN A 167 14.04 7.96 20.02
C ASN A 167 15.10 7.07 19.33
N GLY A 168 15.35 7.32 18.05
CA GLY A 168 16.34 6.62 17.24
C GLY A 168 15.92 5.24 16.72
N GLY A 169 14.71 4.75 17.03
CA GLY A 169 14.15 3.57 16.37
C GLY A 169 13.35 3.92 15.12
N TRP A 170 13.52 3.13 14.06
CA TRP A 170 12.76 3.30 12.83
C TRP A 170 11.33 2.78 13.02
N VAL A 171 10.35 3.72 13.06
CA VAL A 171 8.90 3.47 13.16
C VAL A 171 8.48 2.35 14.13
N PRO A 172 8.94 2.38 15.40
CA PRO A 172 8.78 1.26 16.34
C PRO A 172 7.33 0.91 16.65
N ILE A 173 6.40 1.89 16.64
CA ILE A 173 4.98 1.63 16.86
C ILE A 173 4.35 0.94 15.63
N TYR A 174 4.79 1.26 14.41
CA TYR A 174 4.37 0.51 13.22
C TYR A 174 4.74 -0.96 13.33
N THR A 175 5.97 -1.26 13.75
CA THR A 175 6.45 -2.63 13.94
C THR A 175 5.65 -3.34 15.02
N TYR A 176 5.45 -2.69 16.17
CA TYR A 176 4.64 -3.21 17.26
C TYR A 176 3.18 -3.48 16.82
N HIS A 177 2.61 -2.60 16.00
CA HIS A 177 1.29 -2.80 15.39
C HIS A 177 1.26 -4.06 14.53
N LYS A 178 2.25 -4.33 13.67
CA LYS A 178 2.24 -5.55 12.85
C LYS A 178 2.23 -6.81 13.69
N VAL A 179 3.04 -6.86 14.74
CA VAL A 179 3.08 -8.02 15.65
C VAL A 179 1.73 -8.18 16.34
N LEU A 180 1.16 -7.10 16.89
CA LEU A 180 -0.14 -7.14 17.55
C LEU A 180 -1.26 -7.57 16.58
N ALA A 181 -1.32 -7.00 15.38
CA ALA A 181 -2.30 -7.37 14.35
C ALA A 181 -2.16 -8.84 13.94
N GLY A 182 -0.93 -9.33 13.70
CA GLY A 182 -0.68 -10.72 13.35
C GLY A 182 -1.10 -11.72 14.41
N VAL A 183 -0.91 -11.38 15.69
CA VAL A 183 -1.37 -12.22 16.81
C VAL A 183 -2.90 -12.14 16.95
N ILE A 184 -3.52 -10.97 16.77
CA ILE A 184 -5.00 -10.84 16.75
C ILE A 184 -5.58 -11.69 15.62
N ASP A 185 -4.99 -11.66 14.43
CA ASP A 185 -5.41 -12.46 13.28
C ASP A 185 -5.27 -13.96 13.55
N ALA A 186 -4.20 -14.39 14.23
CA ALA A 186 -4.05 -15.79 14.63
C ALA A 186 -5.16 -16.25 15.58
N HIS A 187 -5.67 -15.37 16.44
CA HIS A 187 -6.84 -15.64 17.26
C HIS A 187 -8.14 -15.67 16.44
N LEU A 188 -8.42 -14.58 15.71
CA LEU A 188 -9.72 -14.38 15.03
C LEU A 188 -9.91 -15.28 13.81
N LEU A 189 -8.85 -15.50 13.04
CA LEU A 189 -8.91 -16.16 11.72
C LEU A 189 -8.49 -17.62 11.82
N ALA A 190 -7.38 -17.91 12.49
CA ALA A 190 -6.87 -19.28 12.64
C ALA A 190 -7.42 -20.02 13.86
N GLY A 191 -8.09 -19.34 14.79
CA GLY A 191 -8.61 -19.96 16.00
C GLY A 191 -7.52 -20.48 16.94
N ASN A 192 -6.29 -19.92 16.87
CA ASN A 192 -5.20 -20.37 17.72
C ASN A 192 -5.35 -19.81 19.15
N GLU A 193 -5.49 -20.70 20.13
CA GLU A 193 -5.77 -20.35 21.53
C GLU A 193 -4.59 -19.66 22.25
N ARG A 194 -3.35 -19.83 21.75
CA ARG A 194 -2.16 -19.16 22.33
C ARG A 194 -2.14 -17.67 22.05
N ALA A 195 -2.81 -17.25 20.98
CA ALA A 195 -2.66 -15.92 20.43
C ALA A 195 -3.28 -14.84 21.32
N LEU A 196 -4.49 -15.04 21.84
CA LEU A 196 -5.18 -13.99 22.61
C LEU A 196 -4.40 -13.56 23.88
N PRO A 197 -3.86 -14.47 24.72
CA PRO A 197 -2.99 -14.07 25.83
C PRO A 197 -1.80 -13.23 25.39
N ILE A 198 -1.15 -13.58 24.28
CA ILE A 198 0.01 -12.84 23.75
C ILE A 198 -0.41 -11.43 23.32
N ALA A 199 -1.54 -11.30 22.62
CA ALA A 199 -2.09 -10.02 22.17
C ALA A 199 -2.45 -9.11 23.36
N LEU A 200 -3.06 -9.66 24.42
CA LEU A 200 -3.39 -8.90 25.63
C LEU A 200 -2.14 -8.43 26.38
N GLY A 201 -1.08 -9.25 26.43
CA GLY A 201 0.22 -8.84 26.98
C GLY A 201 0.85 -7.69 26.19
N LEU A 202 0.91 -7.83 24.86
CA LEU A 202 1.42 -6.81 23.95
C LEU A 202 0.68 -5.47 24.10
N ALA A 203 -0.65 -5.52 24.06
CA ALA A 203 -1.50 -4.33 24.17
C ALA A 203 -1.46 -3.72 25.56
N GLY A 204 -1.45 -4.55 26.62
CA GLY A 204 -1.29 -4.08 27.99
C GLY A 204 0.02 -3.32 28.20
N TYR A 205 1.13 -3.84 27.66
CA TYR A 205 2.43 -3.17 27.74
C TYR A 205 2.41 -1.79 27.08
N LEU A 206 1.99 -1.71 25.81
CA LEU A 206 1.99 -0.44 25.08
C LEU A 206 0.97 0.55 25.65
N ALA A 207 -0.22 0.11 26.07
CA ALA A 207 -1.16 0.97 26.78
C ALA A 207 -0.54 1.52 28.07
N GLY A 208 0.23 0.71 28.80
CA GLY A 208 0.99 1.13 29.98
C GLY A 208 2.11 2.13 29.67
N VAL A 209 2.75 2.04 28.51
CA VAL A 209 3.74 3.03 28.03
C VAL A 209 3.08 4.39 27.79
N LEU A 210 1.87 4.40 27.23
CA LEU A 210 1.14 5.62 26.89
C LEU A 210 0.33 6.20 28.06
N ALA A 211 0.04 5.41 29.09
CA ALA A 211 -0.75 5.82 30.25
C ALA A 211 -0.23 7.07 30.99
N PRO A 212 1.08 7.22 31.30
CA PRO A 212 1.58 8.39 32.02
C PRO A 212 1.72 9.67 31.15
N LEU A 213 1.55 9.56 29.83
CA LEU A 213 1.73 10.67 28.90
C LEU A 213 0.48 11.56 28.84
N SER A 214 0.66 12.87 28.66
CA SER A 214 -0.43 13.76 28.26
C SER A 214 -0.92 13.44 26.85
N ASP A 215 -2.12 13.88 26.49
CA ASP A 215 -2.63 13.71 25.14
C ASP A 215 -1.75 14.40 24.10
N GLU A 216 -1.18 15.57 24.42
CA GLU A 216 -0.24 16.29 23.55
C GLU A 216 1.03 15.48 23.33
N GLN A 217 1.58 14.86 24.38
CA GLN A 217 2.74 13.97 24.27
C GLN A 217 2.42 12.74 23.40
N VAL A 218 1.23 12.15 23.56
CA VAL A 218 0.77 11.07 22.68
C VAL A 218 0.68 11.56 21.23
N GLN A 219 0.14 12.75 20.98
CA GLN A 219 0.12 13.31 19.62
C GLN A 219 1.51 13.54 19.05
N THR A 220 2.51 13.94 19.86
CA THR A 220 3.91 14.00 19.44
C THR A 220 4.44 12.62 19.06
N VAL A 221 4.19 11.59 19.88
CA VAL A 221 4.57 10.20 19.54
C VAL A 221 3.92 9.76 18.21
N LEU A 222 2.66 10.12 17.98
CA LEU A 222 1.92 9.80 16.77
C LEU A 222 2.37 10.60 15.53
N SER A 223 3.29 11.57 15.65
CA SER A 223 3.88 12.20 14.47
C SER A 223 4.79 11.23 13.70
N VAL A 224 5.32 10.21 14.39
CA VAL A 224 6.06 9.09 13.80
C VAL A 224 5.05 8.03 13.35
N GLU A 225 5.33 7.35 12.23
CA GLU A 225 4.44 6.31 11.71
C GLU A 225 4.16 5.21 12.75
N HIS A 226 2.87 4.94 12.93
CA HIS A 226 2.34 4.01 13.91
C HIS A 226 1.37 2.99 13.29
N GLY A 227 1.32 2.92 11.95
CA GLY A 227 0.41 2.06 11.21
C GLY A 227 -1.06 2.16 11.67
N GLY A 228 -1.74 1.02 11.70
CA GLY A 228 -3.13 0.87 12.15
C GLY A 228 -3.22 0.48 13.62
N ILE A 229 -2.31 0.93 14.50
CA ILE A 229 -2.35 0.53 15.92
C ILE A 229 -3.72 0.81 16.58
N LEU A 230 -4.38 1.89 16.17
CA LEU A 230 -5.74 2.23 16.59
C LEU A 230 -6.75 1.11 16.23
N GLU A 231 -6.65 0.53 15.02
CA GLU A 231 -7.47 -0.61 14.57
C GLU A 231 -7.31 -1.79 15.53
N SER A 232 -6.06 -2.16 15.89
CA SER A 232 -5.80 -3.28 16.79
C SER A 232 -6.42 -3.11 18.18
N TYR A 233 -6.39 -1.90 18.76
CA TYR A 233 -7.06 -1.65 20.04
C TYR A 233 -8.58 -1.66 19.93
N ALA A 234 -9.15 -1.16 18.83
CA ALA A 234 -10.58 -1.28 18.57
C ALA A 234 -11.00 -2.75 18.40
N GLU A 235 -10.16 -3.59 17.78
CA GLU A 235 -10.40 -5.04 17.70
C GLU A 235 -10.34 -5.73 19.05
N LEU A 236 -9.38 -5.39 19.91
CA LEU A 236 -9.32 -5.96 21.26
C LEU A 236 -10.55 -5.60 22.09
N TYR A 237 -11.12 -4.40 21.91
CA TYR A 237 -12.42 -4.06 22.49
C TYR A 237 -13.52 -4.97 21.95
N ALA A 238 -13.58 -5.19 20.63
CA ALA A 238 -14.57 -6.08 20.01
C ALA A 238 -14.47 -7.52 20.55
N ILE A 239 -13.26 -8.02 20.80
CA ILE A 239 -12.99 -9.37 21.30
C ILE A 239 -13.36 -9.50 22.78
N THR A 240 -13.00 -8.52 23.60
CA THR A 240 -13.03 -8.67 25.08
C THR A 240 -14.18 -7.93 25.76
N GLY A 241 -14.75 -6.91 25.13
CA GLY A 241 -15.68 -5.97 25.75
C GLY A 241 -15.04 -5.03 26.79
N ASP A 242 -13.72 -5.06 26.98
CA ASP A 242 -13.03 -4.23 27.97
C ASP A 242 -12.85 -2.79 27.43
N ALA A 243 -13.58 -1.85 28.02
CA ALA A 243 -13.62 -0.45 27.62
C ALA A 243 -12.24 0.24 27.63
N ARG A 244 -11.24 -0.28 28.37
CA ARG A 244 -9.87 0.27 28.38
C ARG A 244 -9.24 0.24 26.99
N TRP A 245 -9.56 -0.76 26.17
CA TRP A 245 -9.02 -0.85 24.81
C TRP A 245 -9.62 0.20 23.89
N LEU A 246 -10.93 0.43 23.97
CA LEU A 246 -11.59 1.48 23.18
C LEU A 246 -11.11 2.89 23.60
N GLN A 247 -10.90 3.12 24.89
CA GLN A 247 -10.30 4.36 25.40
C GLN A 247 -8.87 4.56 24.87
N THR A 248 -8.07 3.50 24.83
CA THR A 248 -6.71 3.56 24.26
C THR A 248 -6.76 3.83 22.76
N ALA A 249 -7.68 3.19 22.03
CA ALA A 249 -7.90 3.47 20.60
C ALA A 249 -8.27 4.94 20.35
N GLU A 250 -9.13 5.53 21.19
CA GLU A 250 -9.50 6.95 21.08
C GLU A 250 -8.28 7.87 21.28
N ARG A 251 -7.41 7.58 22.26
CA ARG A 251 -6.16 8.34 22.49
C ARG A 251 -5.17 8.20 21.33
N LEU A 252 -5.18 7.07 20.62
CA LEU A 252 -4.32 6.79 19.46
C LEU A 252 -4.81 7.47 18.16
N ARG A 253 -5.88 8.27 18.21
CA ARG A 253 -6.35 9.07 17.08
C ARG A 253 -5.39 10.22 16.80
N HIS A 254 -4.67 10.15 15.67
CA HIS A 254 -3.74 11.20 15.26
C HIS A 254 -4.50 12.42 14.71
N ARG A 255 -4.66 13.45 15.55
CA ARG A 255 -5.47 14.66 15.29
C ARG A 255 -5.04 15.39 14.02
N ALA A 256 -3.73 15.52 13.77
CA ALA A 256 -3.21 16.20 12.58
C ALA A 256 -3.67 15.56 11.25
N PHE A 257 -4.02 14.27 11.26
CA PHE A 257 -4.59 13.58 10.11
C PHE A 257 -6.13 13.55 10.16
N VAL A 258 -6.71 13.26 11.32
CA VAL A 258 -8.16 13.01 11.43
C VAL A 258 -8.98 14.30 11.42
N ASP A 259 -8.51 15.37 12.04
CA ASP A 259 -9.29 16.61 12.18
C ASP A 259 -9.56 17.30 10.82
N PRO A 260 -8.62 17.34 9.85
CA PRO A 260 -8.94 17.77 8.48
C PRO A 260 -10.03 16.94 7.81
N LEU A 261 -10.04 15.61 7.99
CA LEU A 261 -11.05 14.73 7.41
C LEU A 261 -12.42 14.93 8.05
N LEU A 262 -12.48 15.13 9.37
CA LEU A 262 -13.72 15.50 10.09
C LEU A 262 -14.29 16.84 9.58
N ALA A 263 -13.42 17.74 9.14
CA ALA A 263 -13.80 19.00 8.51
C ALA A 263 -14.10 18.89 7.00
N GLY A 264 -14.07 17.68 6.41
CA GLY A 264 -14.28 17.47 4.98
C GLY A 264 -13.21 18.12 4.09
N ARG A 265 -11.97 18.24 4.58
CA ARG A 265 -10.85 18.87 3.85
C ARG A 265 -9.80 17.84 3.43
N ASP A 266 -9.46 17.85 2.15
CA ASP A 266 -8.27 17.15 1.64
C ASP A 266 -7.01 17.94 2.04
N ALA A 267 -6.20 17.34 2.93
CA ALA A 267 -4.90 17.84 3.35
C ALA A 267 -3.80 16.78 3.14
N LEU A 268 -3.93 15.97 2.08
CA LEU A 268 -3.08 14.80 1.85
C LEU A 268 -1.78 15.12 1.11
N ALA A 269 -1.76 16.17 0.28
CA ALA A 269 -0.60 16.49 -0.55
C ALA A 269 0.68 16.63 0.28
N GLY A 270 1.72 15.89 -0.12
CA GLY A 270 3.02 15.81 0.55
C GLY A 270 3.09 14.82 1.72
N LEU A 271 1.98 14.22 2.15
CA LEU A 271 2.00 13.19 3.20
C LEU A 271 2.40 11.84 2.60
N HIS A 272 3.19 11.07 3.37
CA HIS A 272 3.44 9.66 3.09
C HIS A 272 2.12 8.87 3.15
N ALA A 273 1.74 8.27 2.03
CA ALA A 273 0.40 7.76 1.79
C ALA A 273 0.09 6.54 2.66
N ASN A 274 0.97 5.54 2.67
CA ASN A 274 0.78 4.33 3.44
C ASN A 274 0.82 4.55 4.96
N THR A 275 1.39 5.66 5.44
CA THR A 275 1.27 6.04 6.85
C THR A 275 -0.17 6.46 7.17
N GLN A 276 -0.88 7.11 6.23
CA GLN A 276 -2.21 7.67 6.48
C GLN A 276 -3.35 6.65 6.31
N ILE A 277 -3.28 5.79 5.29
CA ILE A 277 -4.39 4.88 4.95
C ILE A 277 -4.74 3.92 6.12
N PRO A 278 -3.79 3.31 6.84
CA PRO A 278 -4.09 2.51 8.04
C PRO A 278 -4.76 3.31 9.17
N LYS A 279 -4.49 4.62 9.28
CA LYS A 279 -5.18 5.48 10.25
C LYS A 279 -6.65 5.64 9.87
N ALA A 280 -6.96 5.76 8.58
CA ALA A 280 -8.34 5.79 8.08
C ALA A 280 -9.05 4.43 8.25
N VAL A 281 -8.34 3.30 8.06
CA VAL A 281 -8.86 1.96 8.39
C VAL A 281 -9.17 1.87 9.89
N GLY A 282 -8.24 2.30 10.75
CA GLY A 282 -8.47 2.37 12.18
C GLY A 282 -9.67 3.26 12.54
N LEU A 283 -9.82 4.41 11.88
CA LEU A 283 -10.96 5.31 12.07
C LEU A 283 -12.30 4.63 11.73
N ALA A 284 -12.32 3.87 10.63
CA ALA A 284 -13.48 3.09 10.22
C ALA A 284 -13.83 2.02 11.28
N ARG A 285 -12.83 1.28 11.77
CA ARG A 285 -13.06 0.27 12.82
C ARG A 285 -13.47 0.90 14.15
N PHE A 286 -12.91 2.05 14.50
CA PHE A 286 -13.32 2.81 15.69
C PHE A 286 -14.76 3.30 15.59
N TYR A 287 -15.22 3.75 14.43
CA TYR A 287 -16.64 4.07 14.21
C TYR A 287 -17.53 2.85 14.47
N GLU A 288 -17.17 1.68 13.96
CA GLU A 288 -17.94 0.44 14.19
C GLU A 288 -18.08 0.10 15.68
N MET A 289 -17.08 0.43 16.51
CA MET A 289 -17.08 0.17 17.95
C MET A 289 -17.70 1.28 18.80
N SER A 290 -17.55 2.55 18.38
CA SER A 290 -17.94 3.73 19.17
C SER A 290 -19.29 4.32 18.77
N GLY A 291 -19.79 4.03 17.56
CA GLY A 291 -21.00 4.64 17.01
C GLY A 291 -20.85 6.10 16.56
N ARG A 292 -19.63 6.65 16.56
CA ARG A 292 -19.38 8.05 16.18
C ARG A 292 -19.46 8.26 14.66
N THR A 293 -20.63 8.70 14.20
CA THR A 293 -20.95 8.86 12.77
C THR A 293 -19.99 9.78 12.02
N ASP A 294 -19.51 10.84 12.66
CA ASP A 294 -18.55 11.79 12.10
C ASP A 294 -17.22 11.12 11.71
N HIS A 295 -16.76 10.11 12.46
CA HIS A 295 -15.60 9.31 12.10
C HIS A 295 -15.87 8.38 10.91
N GLY A 296 -17.06 7.79 10.83
CA GLY A 296 -17.49 7.00 9.67
C GLY A 296 -17.53 7.84 8.39
N GLU A 297 -18.07 9.06 8.48
CA GLU A 297 -18.10 10.05 7.40
C GLU A 297 -16.69 10.49 6.99
N ALA A 298 -15.80 10.75 7.95
CA ALA A 298 -14.40 11.09 7.68
C ALA A 298 -13.64 9.95 6.96
N ALA A 299 -13.86 8.69 7.35
CA ALA A 299 -13.27 7.53 6.68
C ALA A 299 -13.80 7.36 5.24
N ALA A 300 -15.10 7.57 5.02
CA ALA A 300 -15.71 7.56 3.70
C ALA A 300 -15.22 8.72 2.82
N PHE A 301 -15.07 9.92 3.39
CA PHE A 301 -14.51 11.09 2.71
C PHE A 301 -13.06 10.85 2.29
N PHE A 302 -12.23 10.27 3.16
CA PHE A 302 -10.85 9.90 2.83
C PHE A 302 -10.80 8.92 1.65
N HIS A 303 -11.57 7.83 1.73
CA HIS A 303 -11.62 6.82 0.66
C HIS A 303 -12.00 7.44 -0.68
N LYS A 304 -13.12 8.17 -0.71
CA LYS A 304 -13.60 8.83 -1.92
C LYS A 304 -12.56 9.80 -2.48
N THR A 305 -11.97 10.63 -1.63
CA THR A 305 -10.95 11.60 -2.03
C THR A 305 -9.74 10.92 -2.67
N VAL A 306 -9.22 9.86 -2.06
CA VAL A 306 -8.07 9.12 -2.60
C VAL A 306 -8.41 8.43 -3.92
N VAL A 307 -9.56 7.75 -4.00
CA VAL A 307 -9.99 7.04 -5.21
C VAL A 307 -10.23 8.03 -6.36
N ASP A 308 -10.92 9.13 -6.10
CA ASP A 308 -11.36 10.05 -7.15
C ASP A 308 -10.25 11.00 -7.60
N HIS A 309 -9.36 11.44 -6.72
CA HIS A 309 -8.41 12.53 -7.02
C HIS A 309 -6.93 12.14 -6.98
N HIS A 310 -6.57 11.04 -6.31
CA HIS A 310 -5.16 10.64 -6.07
C HIS A 310 -4.76 9.29 -6.68
N SER A 311 -5.72 8.53 -7.21
CA SER A 311 -5.47 7.18 -7.74
C SER A 311 -5.31 7.15 -9.26
N TYR A 312 -4.36 6.35 -9.74
CA TYR A 312 -4.13 6.03 -11.16
C TYR A 312 -5.09 4.93 -11.64
N VAL A 313 -5.06 4.64 -12.95
CA VAL A 313 -5.98 3.71 -13.63
C VAL A 313 -5.94 2.29 -13.06
N LEU A 314 -4.80 1.88 -12.48
CA LEU A 314 -4.64 0.57 -11.84
C LEU A 314 -5.44 0.44 -10.52
N GLY A 315 -5.87 1.56 -9.93
CA GLY A 315 -6.49 1.63 -8.60
C GLY A 315 -5.50 1.97 -7.46
N GLY A 316 -4.20 1.97 -7.75
CA GLY A 316 -3.14 2.41 -6.83
C GLY A 316 -2.96 3.92 -6.82
N ASN A 317 -2.24 4.43 -5.82
CA ASN A 317 -1.98 5.86 -5.60
C ASN A 317 -0.53 6.09 -5.16
N SER A 318 -0.17 7.36 -4.97
CA SER A 318 1.16 7.87 -4.61
C SER A 318 2.22 7.80 -5.72
N GLU A 319 3.20 8.70 -5.60
CA GLU A 319 4.46 8.69 -6.34
C GLU A 319 5.58 8.78 -5.31
N ARG A 320 6.52 7.83 -5.37
CA ARG A 320 7.56 7.64 -4.35
C ARG A 320 6.95 7.68 -2.93
N GLU A 321 5.88 6.91 -2.74
CA GLU A 321 5.15 6.74 -1.46
C GLU A 321 4.33 7.94 -0.98
N HIS A 322 4.40 9.10 -1.64
CA HIS A 322 3.75 10.33 -1.18
C HIS A 322 2.55 10.71 -2.04
N PHE A 323 1.52 11.28 -1.42
CA PHE A 323 0.44 11.92 -2.16
C PHE A 323 0.93 13.21 -2.82
N GLY A 324 0.55 13.42 -4.08
CA GLY A 324 0.70 14.71 -4.76
C GLY A 324 -0.50 15.63 -4.51
N PRO A 325 -0.55 16.81 -5.14
CA PRO A 325 -1.78 17.58 -5.24
C PRO A 325 -2.89 16.77 -5.95
N PRO A 326 -4.16 16.92 -5.54
CA PRO A 326 -5.28 16.24 -6.20
C PRO A 326 -5.37 16.65 -7.68
N ASP A 327 -5.69 15.68 -8.54
CA ASP A 327 -5.87 15.89 -9.98
C ASP A 327 -4.66 16.52 -10.69
N GLN A 328 -3.43 16.20 -10.25
CA GLN A 328 -2.18 16.64 -10.89
C GLN A 328 -1.23 15.45 -11.16
N LEU A 329 -1.76 14.37 -11.74
CA LEU A 329 -1.01 13.12 -11.93
C LEU A 329 -0.18 13.08 -13.22
N GLY A 330 -0.31 14.08 -14.11
CA GLY A 330 0.40 14.14 -15.39
C GLY A 330 1.92 14.12 -15.27
N GLY A 331 2.46 14.79 -14.24
CA GLY A 331 3.89 14.90 -13.97
C GLY A 331 4.48 13.76 -13.14
N THR A 332 3.67 12.77 -12.74
CA THR A 332 4.04 11.76 -11.73
C THR A 332 4.02 10.32 -12.26
N LEU A 333 4.02 10.15 -13.59
CA LEU A 333 4.22 8.86 -14.25
C LEU A 333 5.71 8.47 -14.21
N THR A 334 6.16 7.94 -13.07
CA THR A 334 7.58 7.63 -12.79
C THR A 334 7.80 6.14 -12.55
N THR A 335 9.04 5.76 -12.25
CA THR A 335 9.38 4.41 -11.77
C THR A 335 8.92 4.15 -10.33
N GLY A 336 8.60 5.21 -9.56
CA GLY A 336 8.17 5.13 -8.16
C GLY A 336 6.66 5.22 -7.96
N THR A 337 5.85 5.08 -9.02
CA THR A 337 4.39 5.18 -8.93
C THR A 337 3.77 3.94 -8.27
N CYS A 338 2.64 4.12 -7.57
CA CYS A 338 1.79 3.03 -7.07
C CYS A 338 2.49 2.02 -6.15
N GLU A 339 2.80 2.43 -4.90
CA GLU A 339 3.18 1.49 -3.83
C GLU A 339 2.03 0.49 -3.55
N ALA A 340 2.36 -0.81 -3.43
CA ALA A 340 1.36 -1.87 -3.24
C ALA A 340 0.67 -1.85 -1.86
N CYS A 341 1.37 -1.44 -0.79
CA CYS A 341 0.76 -1.34 0.55
C CYS A 341 -0.45 -0.41 0.58
N ASN A 342 -0.40 0.68 -0.20
CA ASN A 342 -1.47 1.66 -0.26
C ASN A 342 -2.74 1.00 -0.76
N THR A 343 -2.63 0.22 -1.82
CA THR A 343 -3.74 -0.52 -2.41
C THR A 343 -4.25 -1.59 -1.46
N TYR A 344 -3.36 -2.34 -0.81
CA TYR A 344 -3.76 -3.29 0.23
C TYR A 344 -4.64 -2.64 1.31
N ASN A 345 -4.20 -1.50 1.86
CA ASN A 345 -4.93 -0.81 2.92
C ASN A 345 -6.20 -0.10 2.40
N MET A 346 -6.21 0.40 1.16
CA MET A 346 -7.41 0.95 0.53
C MET A 346 -8.47 -0.14 0.31
N LEU A 347 -8.07 -1.36 -0.03
CA LEU A 347 -8.98 -2.51 -0.11
C LEU A 347 -9.54 -2.90 1.26
N LYS A 348 -8.74 -2.85 2.34
CA LYS A 348 -9.26 -3.00 3.72
C LYS A 348 -10.32 -1.95 4.03
N LEU A 349 -10.02 -0.67 3.79
CA LEU A 349 -10.95 0.44 4.03
C LEU A 349 -12.25 0.27 3.23
N THR A 350 -12.14 -0.09 1.94
CA THR A 350 -13.27 -0.32 1.04
C THR A 350 -14.26 -1.34 1.64
N ARG A 351 -13.76 -2.38 2.31
CA ARG A 351 -14.61 -3.40 2.94
C ARG A 351 -15.37 -2.91 4.16
N HIS A 352 -14.77 -2.05 4.98
CA HIS A 352 -15.50 -1.41 6.08
C HIS A 352 -16.65 -0.58 5.53
N LEU A 353 -16.37 0.30 4.56
CA LEU A 353 -17.39 1.14 3.94
C LEU A 353 -18.52 0.30 3.31
N TYR A 354 -18.15 -0.78 2.61
CA TYR A 354 -19.10 -1.69 1.99
C TYR A 354 -19.99 -2.39 3.02
N ALA A 355 -19.42 -2.80 4.16
CA ALA A 355 -20.18 -3.41 5.25
C ALA A 355 -21.30 -2.49 5.77
N TRP A 356 -21.07 -1.17 5.80
CA TRP A 356 -22.05 -0.19 6.28
C TRP A 356 -23.10 0.16 5.22
N SER A 357 -22.66 0.24 3.96
CA SER A 357 -23.50 0.61 2.82
C SER A 357 -23.10 -0.20 1.59
N PRO A 358 -23.79 -1.31 1.28
CA PRO A 358 -23.44 -2.15 0.15
C PRO A 358 -23.76 -1.44 -1.18
N ASP A 359 -22.75 -0.76 -1.72
CA ASP A 359 -22.75 -0.08 -3.01
C ASP A 359 -21.78 -0.78 -3.98
N GLY A 360 -22.26 -1.11 -5.18
CA GLY A 360 -21.48 -1.74 -6.24
C GLY A 360 -20.27 -0.91 -6.66
N ALA A 361 -20.31 0.42 -6.55
CA ALA A 361 -19.19 1.30 -6.91
C ALA A 361 -17.93 1.05 -6.05
N LEU A 362 -18.10 0.71 -4.77
CA LEU A 362 -16.98 0.31 -3.90
C LEU A 362 -16.29 -0.96 -4.43
N PHE A 363 -17.08 -1.90 -4.96
CA PHE A 363 -16.55 -3.13 -5.53
C PHE A 363 -16.09 -2.99 -6.99
N ASP A 364 -16.50 -1.94 -7.70
CA ASP A 364 -15.86 -1.55 -8.97
C ASP A 364 -14.42 -1.07 -8.71
N TYR A 365 -14.19 -0.27 -7.66
CA TYR A 365 -12.83 0.07 -7.21
C TYR A 365 -12.07 -1.17 -6.74
N TYR A 366 -12.70 -2.01 -5.90
CA TYR A 366 -12.08 -3.23 -5.39
C TYR A 366 -11.61 -4.16 -6.51
N GLU A 367 -12.49 -4.44 -7.49
CA GLU A 367 -12.19 -5.25 -8.67
C GLU A 367 -11.04 -4.63 -9.49
N ARG A 368 -11.08 -3.32 -9.75
CA ARG A 368 -10.04 -2.62 -10.50
C ARG A 368 -8.68 -2.81 -9.85
N ALA A 369 -8.57 -2.47 -8.57
CA ALA A 369 -7.34 -2.54 -7.80
C ALA A 369 -6.84 -3.99 -7.64
N GLN A 370 -7.75 -4.93 -7.38
CA GLN A 370 -7.40 -6.34 -7.22
C GLN A 370 -6.85 -6.94 -8.53
N LEU A 371 -7.52 -6.71 -9.66
CA LEU A 371 -7.13 -7.30 -10.95
C LEU A 371 -5.87 -6.67 -11.53
N ASN A 372 -5.68 -5.36 -11.37
CA ASN A 372 -4.68 -4.61 -12.13
C ASN A 372 -3.45 -4.21 -11.32
N HIS A 373 -3.57 -4.09 -9.99
CA HIS A 373 -2.45 -3.76 -9.12
C HIS A 373 -2.06 -4.95 -8.25
N ILE A 374 -2.99 -5.50 -7.47
CA ILE A 374 -2.68 -6.60 -6.54
C ILE A 374 -2.29 -7.88 -7.29
N LEU A 375 -3.03 -8.35 -8.31
CA LEU A 375 -2.59 -9.53 -9.06
C LEU A 375 -1.25 -9.31 -9.76
N ALA A 376 -0.96 -8.08 -10.20
CA ALA A 376 0.31 -7.74 -10.85
C ALA A 376 1.49 -7.64 -9.86
N HIS A 377 1.20 -7.55 -8.55
CA HIS A 377 2.15 -7.39 -7.44
C HIS A 377 3.02 -8.63 -7.22
N GLN A 378 2.45 -9.83 -7.38
CA GLN A 378 3.14 -11.08 -7.13
C GLN A 378 3.60 -11.74 -8.43
N ARG A 379 4.80 -12.30 -8.38
CA ARG A 379 5.33 -13.19 -9.40
C ARG A 379 4.79 -14.62 -9.19
N PRO A 380 4.01 -15.21 -10.13
CA PRO A 380 3.32 -16.49 -9.86
C PRO A 380 4.25 -17.72 -9.71
N ASP A 381 5.43 -17.71 -10.32
CA ASP A 381 6.41 -18.79 -10.26
C ASP A 381 7.09 -18.86 -8.89
N THR A 382 7.61 -17.73 -8.40
CA THR A 382 8.42 -17.64 -7.16
C THR A 382 7.64 -17.17 -5.93
N GLY A 383 6.51 -16.49 -6.11
CA GLY A 383 5.75 -15.86 -5.03
C GLY A 383 6.31 -14.52 -4.54
N GLN A 384 7.39 -14.01 -5.16
CA GLN A 384 8.02 -12.73 -4.81
C GLN A 384 7.16 -11.51 -5.20
N PHE A 385 7.42 -10.36 -4.58
CA PHE A 385 6.53 -9.19 -4.61
C PHE A 385 7.20 -7.94 -5.19
N VAL A 386 6.41 -7.02 -5.71
CA VAL A 386 6.88 -5.75 -6.30
C VAL A 386 6.66 -4.60 -5.32
N TYR A 387 7.61 -3.67 -5.15
CA TYR A 387 7.36 -2.51 -4.28
C TYR A 387 6.48 -1.46 -4.98
N PHE A 388 7.03 -0.83 -6.03
CA PHE A 388 6.33 0.15 -6.87
C PHE A 388 5.81 -0.51 -8.14
N MET A 389 4.61 -0.15 -8.56
CA MET A 389 4.03 -0.56 -9.83
C MET A 389 4.20 0.58 -10.86
N PRO A 390 5.36 0.67 -11.54
CA PRO A 390 5.72 1.86 -12.29
C PRO A 390 4.80 2.09 -13.48
N LEU A 391 4.46 3.36 -13.70
CA LEU A 391 3.60 3.79 -14.79
C LEU A 391 4.33 4.60 -15.86
N GLN A 392 5.61 4.88 -15.65
CA GLN A 392 6.48 5.42 -16.70
C GLN A 392 6.59 4.45 -17.89
N ALA A 393 6.43 4.98 -19.10
CA ALA A 393 6.62 4.21 -20.32
C ALA A 393 8.05 3.63 -20.39
N GLY A 394 8.13 2.31 -20.60
CA GLY A 394 9.39 1.57 -20.69
C GLY A 394 9.93 1.11 -19.33
N ALA A 395 9.26 1.41 -18.22
CA ALA A 395 9.68 0.90 -16.92
C ALA A 395 9.43 -0.62 -16.80
N LYS A 396 10.21 -1.25 -15.91
CA LYS A 396 10.07 -2.67 -15.53
C LYS A 396 9.65 -2.75 -14.07
N ARG A 397 9.04 -3.87 -13.68
CA ARG A 397 8.82 -4.20 -12.27
C ARG A 397 10.10 -4.77 -11.66
N ASP A 398 10.40 -4.37 -10.43
CA ASP A 398 11.47 -4.95 -9.62
C ASP A 398 10.85 -5.81 -8.51
N TYR A 399 11.26 -7.08 -8.47
CA TYR A 399 10.75 -8.06 -7.50
C TYR A 399 11.68 -8.17 -6.29
N SER A 400 11.09 -8.46 -5.14
CA SER A 400 11.80 -8.78 -3.91
C SER A 400 12.72 -9.99 -4.10
N THR A 401 13.75 -10.08 -3.26
CA THR A 401 14.59 -11.28 -3.13
C THR A 401 14.05 -12.20 -2.04
N PRO A 402 14.39 -13.51 -2.03
CA PRO A 402 13.83 -14.43 -1.04
C PRO A 402 14.19 -14.11 0.41
N GLU A 403 15.41 -13.58 0.67
CA GLU A 403 15.93 -13.43 2.03
C GLU A 403 16.49 -12.03 2.38
N ASN A 404 16.50 -11.07 1.45
CA ASN A 404 17.20 -9.79 1.64
C ASN A 404 16.36 -8.54 1.36
N SER A 405 15.06 -8.68 1.14
CA SER A 405 14.18 -7.53 0.88
C SER A 405 13.42 -7.12 2.12
N PHE A 406 12.47 -7.96 2.57
CA PHE A 406 11.62 -7.72 3.74
C PHE A 406 11.05 -6.30 3.84
N TRP A 407 10.73 -5.69 2.70
CA TRP A 407 10.08 -4.38 2.66
C TRP A 407 8.64 -4.44 3.18
N CYS A 408 8.03 -3.29 3.48
CA CYS A 408 6.61 -3.21 3.82
C CYS A 408 5.70 -3.91 2.76
N CYS A 409 6.03 -3.77 1.47
CA CYS A 409 5.32 -4.38 0.35
C CYS A 409 5.50 -5.91 0.27
N VAL A 410 6.56 -6.47 0.86
CA VAL A 410 6.67 -7.93 1.06
C VAL A 410 5.68 -8.37 2.13
N GLY A 411 5.60 -7.62 3.24
CA GLY A 411 4.63 -7.85 4.30
C GLY A 411 3.18 -7.84 3.83
N SER A 412 2.74 -6.73 3.23
CA SER A 412 1.38 -6.61 2.68
C SER A 412 1.12 -7.54 1.49
N GLY A 413 2.17 -7.91 0.73
CA GLY A 413 2.09 -8.92 -0.32
C GLY A 413 1.70 -10.29 0.21
N MET A 414 2.37 -10.75 1.27
CA MET A 414 2.05 -12.01 1.94
C MET A 414 0.58 -12.06 2.38
N GLU A 415 0.03 -10.96 2.90
CA GLU A 415 -1.38 -10.89 3.31
C GLU A 415 -2.35 -10.78 2.13
N SER A 416 -2.02 -9.99 1.11
CA SER A 416 -2.88 -9.75 -0.06
C SER A 416 -3.19 -11.04 -0.80
N HIS A 417 -2.16 -11.85 -1.03
CA HIS A 417 -2.26 -13.08 -1.80
C HIS A 417 -2.70 -14.28 -0.95
N ALA A 418 -2.91 -14.10 0.36
CA ALA A 418 -3.51 -15.12 1.21
C ALA A 418 -5.05 -15.14 1.14
N LYS A 419 -5.70 -14.10 0.57
CA LYS A 419 -7.12 -13.81 0.83
C LYS A 419 -8.01 -13.51 -0.38
N HIS A 420 -7.66 -13.96 -1.58
CA HIS A 420 -8.46 -13.65 -2.79
C HIS A 420 -9.93 -14.14 -2.74
N ALA A 421 -10.26 -15.12 -1.90
CA ALA A 421 -11.62 -15.65 -1.75
C ALA A 421 -12.57 -14.84 -0.85
N ASP A 422 -12.02 -13.99 0.02
CA ASP A 422 -12.73 -13.48 1.21
C ASP A 422 -13.70 -12.32 0.96
N SER A 423 -13.75 -11.83 -0.28
CA SER A 423 -14.56 -10.69 -0.70
C SER A 423 -15.47 -11.02 -1.87
N ILE A 424 -15.54 -12.30 -2.27
CA ILE A 424 -16.39 -12.76 -3.37
C ILE A 424 -17.87 -12.69 -2.98
N TYR A 425 -18.21 -13.24 -1.81
CA TYR A 425 -19.58 -13.38 -1.33
C TYR A 425 -19.79 -12.67 0.00
N TRP A 426 -20.91 -11.97 0.14
CA TRP A 426 -21.29 -11.25 1.35
C TRP A 426 -22.73 -11.54 1.71
N ARG A 427 -23.07 -11.51 2.99
CA ARG A 427 -24.42 -11.79 3.49
C ARG A 427 -25.00 -10.57 4.18
N GLY A 428 -26.20 -10.19 3.77
CA GLY A 428 -27.07 -9.25 4.50
C GLY A 428 -28.23 -9.96 5.17
N ALA A 429 -29.14 -9.18 5.76
CA ALA A 429 -30.33 -9.71 6.45
C ALA A 429 -31.27 -10.51 5.51
N ASP A 430 -31.44 -10.07 4.26
CA ASP A 430 -32.42 -10.64 3.31
C ASP A 430 -31.80 -11.13 1.99
N ALA A 431 -30.48 -10.93 1.81
CA ALA A 431 -29.81 -11.12 0.53
C ALA A 431 -28.41 -11.73 0.68
N LEU A 432 -28.03 -12.52 -0.31
CA LEU A 432 -26.66 -12.97 -0.55
C LEU A 432 -26.10 -12.18 -1.74
N TYR A 433 -25.01 -11.47 -1.48
CA TYR A 433 -24.31 -10.61 -2.44
C TYR A 433 -23.21 -11.38 -3.14
N VAL A 434 -23.11 -11.22 -4.46
CA VAL A 434 -22.04 -11.75 -5.31
C VAL A 434 -21.31 -10.57 -5.91
N ASN A 435 -20.14 -10.25 -5.35
CA ASN A 435 -19.40 -9.03 -5.66
C ASN A 435 -18.32 -9.26 -6.73
N LEU A 436 -17.53 -10.32 -6.60
CA LEU A 436 -16.44 -10.62 -7.53
C LEU A 436 -16.78 -11.86 -8.36
N PHE A 437 -16.44 -11.85 -9.64
CA PHE A 437 -16.71 -12.97 -10.54
C PHE A 437 -15.51 -13.91 -10.65
N THR A 438 -15.05 -14.39 -9.50
CA THR A 438 -13.94 -15.36 -9.43
C THR A 438 -14.51 -16.78 -9.44
N PRO A 439 -14.04 -17.68 -10.33
CA PRO A 439 -14.46 -19.09 -10.36
C PRO A 439 -14.35 -19.72 -8.96
N SER A 440 -15.46 -20.15 -8.39
CA SER A 440 -15.50 -20.60 -7.00
C SER A 440 -16.74 -21.42 -6.67
N THR A 441 -16.61 -22.25 -5.63
CA THR A 441 -17.72 -22.92 -4.95
C THR A 441 -17.90 -22.29 -3.57
N LEU A 442 -19.08 -21.74 -3.30
CA LEU A 442 -19.54 -21.37 -1.96
C LEU A 442 -20.31 -22.54 -1.36
N ASP A 443 -19.93 -23.03 -0.18
CA ASP A 443 -20.63 -24.10 0.54
C ASP A 443 -20.69 -23.78 2.04
N VAL A 444 -21.81 -23.18 2.48
CA VAL A 444 -22.10 -22.96 3.89
C VAL A 444 -22.96 -24.12 4.39
N PRO A 445 -22.46 -24.99 5.29
CA PRO A 445 -23.17 -26.18 5.73
C PRO A 445 -24.60 -25.91 6.18
N ASN A 446 -25.52 -26.77 5.75
CA ASN A 446 -26.97 -26.71 6.07
C ASN A 446 -27.70 -25.42 5.65
N ASP A 447 -27.06 -24.55 4.86
CA ASP A 447 -27.66 -23.29 4.43
C ASP A 447 -27.63 -23.16 2.91
N VAL A 448 -26.53 -22.71 2.31
CA VAL A 448 -26.46 -22.41 0.87
C VAL A 448 -25.27 -23.12 0.22
N LYS A 449 -25.45 -23.53 -1.04
CA LYS A 449 -24.34 -23.97 -1.90
C LYS A 449 -24.50 -23.38 -3.29
N LEU A 450 -23.53 -22.58 -3.71
CA LEU A 450 -23.48 -21.95 -5.03
C LEU A 450 -22.20 -22.34 -5.76
N GLU A 451 -22.31 -22.54 -7.06
CA GLU A 451 -21.19 -22.84 -7.95
C GLU A 451 -21.10 -21.72 -8.98
N LEU A 452 -20.03 -20.93 -8.93
CA LEU A 452 -19.75 -19.85 -9.88
C LEU A 452 -18.72 -20.36 -10.89
N SER A 453 -19.19 -20.59 -12.12
CA SER A 453 -18.39 -21.01 -13.26
C SER A 453 -18.23 -19.85 -14.24
N THR A 454 -16.99 -19.52 -14.59
CA THR A 454 -16.68 -18.47 -15.55
C THR A 454 -15.23 -18.58 -16.03
N ARG A 455 -14.91 -17.93 -17.15
CA ARG A 455 -13.53 -17.57 -17.52
C ARG A 455 -13.25 -16.08 -17.30
N TYR A 456 -14.09 -15.38 -16.55
CA TYR A 456 -13.85 -13.98 -16.17
C TYR A 456 -12.47 -13.84 -15.49
N PRO A 457 -11.68 -12.80 -15.82
CA PRO A 457 -12.03 -11.67 -16.69
C PRO A 457 -11.77 -11.89 -18.19
N GLU A 458 -11.31 -13.06 -18.66
CA GLU A 458 -11.04 -13.33 -20.09
C GLU A 458 -12.30 -13.28 -20.98
N GLN A 459 -13.48 -13.45 -20.39
CA GLN A 459 -14.77 -13.29 -21.05
C GLN A 459 -15.81 -12.66 -20.12
N GLY A 460 -16.91 -12.22 -20.73
CA GLY A 460 -18.04 -11.58 -20.04
C GLY A 460 -19.12 -12.49 -19.47
N GLU A 461 -19.08 -13.80 -19.69
CA GLU A 461 -20.14 -14.71 -19.23
C GLU A 461 -19.81 -15.33 -17.87
N VAL A 462 -20.71 -15.15 -16.90
CA VAL A 462 -20.62 -15.69 -15.54
C VAL A 462 -21.89 -16.50 -15.27
N THR A 463 -21.72 -17.75 -14.82
CA THR A 463 -22.84 -18.63 -14.48
C THR A 463 -22.78 -18.98 -13.00
N LEU A 464 -23.85 -18.69 -12.28
CA LEU A 464 -24.05 -19.02 -10.88
C LEU A 464 -25.14 -20.08 -10.77
N ARG A 465 -24.77 -21.31 -10.44
CA ARG A 465 -25.70 -22.42 -10.22
C ARG A 465 -26.02 -22.55 -8.73
N VAL A 466 -27.31 -22.66 -8.42
CA VAL A 466 -27.79 -22.97 -7.07
C VAL A 466 -27.77 -24.48 -6.89
N ALA A 467 -26.77 -25.01 -6.19
CA ALA A 467 -26.72 -26.44 -5.85
C ALA A 467 -27.58 -26.76 -4.62
N ARG A 468 -27.61 -25.86 -3.64
CA ARG A 468 -28.51 -25.90 -2.49
C ARG A 468 -29.03 -24.48 -2.19
N PRO A 469 -30.34 -24.23 -2.25
CA PRO A 469 -30.90 -22.93 -1.90
C PRO A 469 -30.84 -22.70 -0.39
N SER A 470 -30.63 -21.44 0.02
CA SER A 470 -30.74 -21.06 1.42
C SER A 470 -32.21 -21.10 1.88
N PRO A 471 -32.52 -21.63 3.07
CA PRO A 471 -33.85 -21.51 3.65
C PRO A 471 -34.19 -20.09 4.14
N SER A 472 -33.18 -19.24 4.35
CA SER A 472 -33.32 -17.90 4.95
C SER A 472 -33.10 -16.75 3.98
N VAL A 473 -32.59 -17.02 2.78
CA VAL A 473 -32.27 -16.00 1.77
C VAL A 473 -33.01 -16.29 0.47
N ALA A 474 -33.94 -15.42 0.10
CA ALA A 474 -34.66 -15.47 -1.17
C ALA A 474 -34.03 -14.60 -2.26
N THR A 475 -33.18 -13.63 -1.89
CA THR A 475 -32.59 -12.66 -2.82
C THR A 475 -31.13 -12.97 -3.10
N LEU A 476 -30.78 -13.15 -4.38
CA LEU A 476 -29.40 -13.07 -4.85
C LEU A 476 -29.16 -11.66 -5.40
N ALA A 477 -28.27 -10.91 -4.77
CA ALA A 477 -27.84 -9.58 -5.19
C ALA A 477 -26.53 -9.71 -5.98
N VAL A 478 -26.60 -9.70 -7.30
CA VAL A 478 -25.43 -9.89 -8.17
C VAL A 478 -24.96 -8.54 -8.66
N ARG A 479 -23.67 -8.20 -8.47
CA ARG A 479 -23.13 -6.90 -8.88
C ARG A 479 -23.34 -6.69 -10.37
N ARG A 480 -23.77 -5.50 -10.77
CA ARG A 480 -23.73 -4.99 -12.13
C ARG A 480 -22.55 -4.00 -12.20
N PRO A 481 -21.39 -4.40 -12.72
CA PRO A 481 -20.24 -3.51 -12.77
C PRO A 481 -20.55 -2.20 -13.51
N GLY A 482 -20.13 -1.07 -12.96
CA GLY A 482 -20.41 0.25 -13.55
C GLY A 482 -19.81 0.43 -14.95
N TRP A 483 -18.74 -0.30 -15.27
CA TRP A 483 -18.10 -0.29 -16.58
C TRP A 483 -18.84 -1.09 -17.66
N ALA A 484 -19.73 -2.02 -17.28
CA ALA A 484 -20.37 -2.96 -18.19
C ALA A 484 -21.68 -2.40 -18.77
N GLN A 485 -21.56 -1.64 -19.86
CA GLN A 485 -22.72 -1.19 -20.64
C GLN A 485 -23.46 -2.39 -21.25
N ASP A 486 -24.78 -2.29 -21.38
CA ASP A 486 -25.66 -3.35 -21.89
C ASP A 486 -25.56 -4.71 -21.18
N ALA A 487 -25.04 -4.73 -19.96
CA ALA A 487 -24.95 -5.95 -19.16
C ALA A 487 -26.35 -6.54 -18.88
N ARG A 488 -26.45 -7.86 -18.99
CA ARG A 488 -27.71 -8.59 -18.87
C ARG A 488 -27.60 -9.66 -17.79
N ILE A 489 -28.75 -9.97 -17.20
CA ILE A 489 -28.92 -11.07 -16.27
C ILE A 489 -30.08 -11.94 -16.73
N ALA A 490 -29.90 -13.25 -16.68
CA ALA A 490 -30.91 -14.23 -17.04
C ALA A 490 -31.03 -15.28 -15.94
N VAL A 491 -32.22 -15.86 -15.77
CA VAL A 491 -32.41 -17.02 -14.91
C VAL A 491 -33.07 -18.14 -15.70
N ASN A 492 -32.47 -19.33 -15.65
CA ASN A 492 -32.90 -20.50 -16.40
C ASN A 492 -33.10 -20.19 -17.91
N GLY A 493 -32.16 -19.43 -18.48
CA GLY A 493 -32.16 -19.02 -19.89
C GLY A 493 -33.08 -17.85 -20.26
N ARG A 494 -33.89 -17.33 -19.32
CA ARG A 494 -34.79 -16.20 -19.57
C ARG A 494 -34.17 -14.90 -19.06
N VAL A 495 -33.89 -13.97 -19.96
CA VAL A 495 -33.39 -12.62 -19.62
C VAL A 495 -34.41 -11.91 -18.73
N LEU A 496 -33.93 -11.33 -17.63
CA LEU A 496 -34.75 -10.58 -16.69
C LEU A 496 -34.63 -9.08 -16.93
N SER A 497 -35.75 -8.38 -16.78
CA SER A 497 -35.74 -6.96 -16.45
C SER A 497 -35.72 -6.84 -14.92
N ALA A 498 -34.54 -6.96 -14.32
CA ALA A 498 -34.37 -6.89 -12.87
C ALA A 498 -34.01 -5.47 -12.43
N PRO A 499 -34.58 -4.95 -11.32
CA PRO A 499 -34.19 -3.65 -10.80
C PRO A 499 -32.71 -3.66 -10.40
N VAL A 500 -32.00 -2.61 -10.78
CA VAL A 500 -30.64 -2.35 -10.31
C VAL A 500 -30.74 -1.37 -9.15
N GLN A 501 -30.33 -1.80 -7.96
CA GLN A 501 -30.31 -0.97 -6.75
C GLN A 501 -28.88 -0.93 -6.22
N ASN A 502 -28.32 0.27 -6.06
CA ASN A 502 -26.95 0.50 -5.59
C ASN A 502 -25.90 -0.38 -6.31
N GLY A 503 -26.05 -0.54 -7.64
CA GLY A 503 -25.13 -1.36 -8.44
C GLY A 503 -25.37 -2.87 -8.40
N TYR A 504 -26.52 -3.37 -7.91
CA TYR A 504 -26.83 -4.81 -7.89
C TYR A 504 -28.14 -5.12 -8.60
N TRP A 505 -28.14 -6.17 -9.44
CA TRP A 505 -29.38 -6.86 -9.79
C TRP A 505 -29.86 -7.65 -8.58
N ARG A 506 -30.99 -7.25 -8.00
CA ARG A 506 -31.62 -7.98 -6.89
C ARG A 506 -32.66 -8.94 -7.45
N VAL A 507 -32.34 -10.23 -7.43
CA VAL A 507 -33.21 -11.29 -7.95
C VAL A 507 -33.81 -12.07 -6.78
N THR A 508 -35.06 -11.75 -6.45
CA THR A 508 -35.81 -12.40 -5.36
C THR A 508 -36.70 -13.52 -5.89
N ARG A 509 -36.47 -14.75 -5.44
CA ARG A 509 -37.17 -15.96 -5.90
C ARG A 509 -37.21 -17.05 -4.83
N ALA A 510 -38.13 -17.99 -4.99
CA ALA A 510 -38.03 -19.31 -4.36
C ALA A 510 -37.02 -20.17 -5.13
N TRP A 511 -35.74 -20.02 -4.80
CA TRP A 511 -34.65 -20.75 -5.45
C TRP A 511 -34.76 -22.26 -5.25
N ARG A 512 -34.46 -23.03 -6.29
CA ARG A 512 -34.42 -24.50 -6.25
C ARG A 512 -33.04 -24.99 -6.66
N ALA A 513 -32.66 -26.17 -6.17
CA ALA A 513 -31.48 -26.85 -6.66
C ALA A 513 -31.56 -27.02 -8.19
N GLY A 514 -30.49 -26.66 -8.89
CA GLY A 514 -30.41 -26.64 -10.35
C GLY A 514 -30.78 -25.31 -11.00
N ASP A 515 -31.39 -24.35 -10.29
CA ASP A 515 -31.59 -23.00 -10.83
C ASP A 515 -30.25 -22.37 -11.20
N THR A 516 -30.23 -21.66 -12.33
CA THR A 516 -29.01 -21.05 -12.87
C THR A 516 -29.25 -19.59 -13.20
N LEU A 517 -28.39 -18.73 -12.67
CA LEU A 517 -28.32 -17.30 -12.96
C LEU A 517 -27.11 -17.04 -13.87
N THR A 518 -27.34 -16.47 -15.05
CA THR A 518 -26.29 -16.13 -15.99
C THR A 518 -26.19 -14.62 -16.13
N VAL A 519 -24.98 -14.09 -15.95
CA VAL A 519 -24.65 -12.68 -16.22
C VAL A 519 -23.84 -12.62 -17.50
N THR A 520 -24.20 -11.68 -18.37
CA THR A 520 -23.44 -11.33 -19.57
C THR A 520 -22.93 -9.90 -19.44
N LEU A 521 -21.61 -9.74 -19.45
CA LEU A 521 -20.89 -8.48 -19.26
C LEU A 521 -20.12 -8.12 -20.54
N PRO A 522 -20.63 -7.21 -21.38
CA PRO A 522 -19.91 -6.76 -22.57
C PRO A 522 -18.56 -6.12 -22.22
N MET A 523 -17.46 -6.79 -22.60
CA MET A 523 -16.07 -6.38 -22.32
C MET A 523 -15.57 -5.33 -23.32
N ALA A 524 -16.27 -4.19 -23.41
CA ALA A 524 -15.96 -3.15 -24.38
C ALA A 524 -14.58 -2.51 -24.12
N LEU A 525 -13.93 -2.05 -25.20
CA LEU A 525 -12.76 -1.18 -25.11
C LEU A 525 -13.20 0.20 -24.60
N ARG A 526 -12.51 0.70 -23.59
CA ARG A 526 -12.71 2.02 -22.99
C ARG A 526 -11.39 2.74 -22.90
N ALA A 527 -11.45 4.06 -22.83
CA ALA A 527 -10.29 4.91 -22.55
C ALA A 527 -10.62 5.80 -21.35
N GLU A 528 -9.66 5.96 -20.44
CA GLU A 528 -9.77 6.79 -19.25
C GLU A 528 -8.64 7.82 -19.26
N PRO A 529 -8.94 9.14 -19.20
CA PRO A 529 -7.90 10.16 -19.13
C PRO A 529 -7.19 10.11 -17.79
N LEU A 530 -5.91 10.48 -17.79
CA LEU A 530 -5.16 10.70 -16.56
C LEU A 530 -5.71 11.96 -15.86
N LYS A 531 -5.94 11.86 -14.56
CA LYS A 531 -6.46 12.97 -13.77
C LYS A 531 -5.47 14.13 -13.79
N GLY A 532 -5.94 15.30 -14.22
CA GLY A 532 -5.10 16.48 -14.44
C GLY A 532 -4.39 16.57 -15.79
N ALA A 533 -4.52 15.56 -16.66
CA ALA A 533 -3.86 15.51 -17.97
C ALA A 533 -4.80 14.89 -19.01
N PRO A 534 -5.76 15.68 -19.56
CA PRO A 534 -6.84 15.17 -20.41
C PRO A 534 -6.37 14.62 -21.76
N ASP A 535 -5.14 14.88 -22.17
CA ASP A 535 -4.55 14.37 -23.41
C ASP A 535 -3.72 13.10 -23.19
N ILE A 536 -3.62 12.59 -21.97
CA ILE A 536 -2.94 11.34 -21.62
C ILE A 536 -4.00 10.30 -21.27
N TYR A 537 -4.05 9.18 -22.00
CA TYR A 537 -5.07 8.15 -21.81
C TYR A 537 -4.47 6.80 -21.43
N ALA A 538 -5.17 6.07 -20.57
CA ALA A 538 -5.02 4.63 -20.42
C ALA A 538 -6.21 3.91 -21.06
N PHE A 539 -5.99 2.67 -21.49
CA PHE A 539 -7.01 1.86 -22.15
C PHE A 539 -7.40 0.66 -21.31
N LEU A 540 -8.67 0.29 -21.36
CA LEU A 540 -9.21 -0.85 -20.66
C LEU A 540 -10.11 -1.71 -21.54
N SER A 541 -10.10 -3.01 -21.32
CA SER A 541 -11.05 -3.94 -21.91
C SER A 541 -11.83 -4.61 -20.78
N GLY A 542 -13.09 -4.19 -20.61
CA GLY A 542 -13.84 -4.50 -19.39
C GLY A 542 -13.16 -3.93 -18.13
N PRO A 543 -12.83 -4.75 -17.11
CA PRO A 543 -12.13 -4.31 -15.90
C PRO A 543 -10.60 -4.28 -16.05
N LEU A 544 -10.06 -4.85 -17.15
CA LEU A 544 -8.63 -5.06 -17.32
C LEU A 544 -7.98 -3.83 -17.93
N VAL A 545 -6.98 -3.27 -17.24
CA VAL A 545 -6.09 -2.26 -17.76
C VAL A 545 -5.18 -2.91 -18.80
N LEU A 546 -5.11 -2.29 -19.97
CA LEU A 546 -4.24 -2.70 -21.05
C LEU A 546 -2.91 -1.94 -20.97
N ALA A 547 -1.85 -2.60 -21.41
CA ALA A 547 -0.55 -1.98 -21.57
C ALA A 547 0.14 -2.47 -22.84
N ALA A 548 0.90 -1.57 -23.47
CA ALA A 548 1.77 -1.91 -24.58
C ALA A 548 2.95 -2.73 -24.07
N ASP A 549 3.30 -3.78 -24.80
CA ASP A 549 4.48 -4.58 -24.56
C ASP A 549 5.70 -3.99 -25.30
N LEU A 550 6.59 -3.34 -24.55
CA LEU A 550 7.77 -2.64 -25.07
C LEU A 550 9.04 -3.50 -25.08
N GLY A 551 8.92 -4.82 -24.88
CA GLY A 551 10.04 -5.74 -24.92
C GLY A 551 10.41 -6.34 -23.55
N PRO A 552 11.46 -7.19 -23.52
CA PRO A 552 11.90 -7.86 -22.29
C PRO A 552 12.42 -6.88 -21.24
N ALA A 553 12.10 -7.12 -19.96
CA ALA A 553 12.62 -6.33 -18.83
C ALA A 553 14.15 -6.41 -18.70
N SER A 554 14.77 -7.47 -19.24
CA SER A 554 16.23 -7.66 -19.25
C SER A 554 16.98 -6.77 -20.23
N GLN A 555 16.30 -6.15 -21.19
CA GLN A 555 16.89 -5.22 -22.16
C GLN A 555 16.59 -3.78 -21.73
N ALA A 556 17.39 -2.79 -22.16
CA ALA A 556 17.04 -1.39 -21.98
C ALA A 556 15.89 -0.98 -22.92
N PHE A 557 15.16 0.08 -22.57
CA PHE A 557 14.21 0.72 -23.48
C PHE A 557 14.71 2.12 -23.81
N ASP A 558 15.26 2.26 -25.02
CA ASP A 558 15.90 3.49 -25.49
C ASP A 558 15.02 4.25 -26.51
N GLY A 559 13.82 3.73 -26.79
CA GLY A 559 12.86 4.36 -27.69
C GLY A 559 12.07 5.49 -27.02
N PRO A 560 11.43 6.38 -27.81
CA PRO A 560 10.46 7.32 -27.27
C PRO A 560 9.25 6.56 -26.71
N ALA A 561 8.60 7.13 -25.70
CA ALA A 561 7.30 6.62 -25.26
C ALA A 561 6.33 6.62 -26.45
N PRO A 562 5.52 5.57 -26.61
CA PRO A 562 4.52 5.54 -27.67
C PRO A 562 3.48 6.63 -27.46
N ALA A 563 3.23 7.41 -28.51
CA ALA A 563 2.13 8.37 -28.57
C ALA A 563 1.15 8.02 -29.69
N LEU A 564 -0.11 8.36 -29.49
CA LEU A 564 -1.21 7.93 -30.34
C LEU A 564 -1.85 9.10 -31.08
N LEU A 565 -2.20 8.89 -32.35
CA LEU A 565 -3.03 9.80 -33.11
C LEU A 565 -4.49 9.40 -32.99
N VAL A 566 -5.31 10.34 -32.57
CA VAL A 566 -6.73 10.14 -32.30
C VAL A 566 -7.57 10.96 -33.29
N ARG A 567 -8.48 10.30 -34.01
CA ARG A 567 -9.33 10.95 -35.04
C ARG A 567 -10.78 11.14 -34.60
N SER A 568 -11.39 10.09 -34.06
CA SER A 568 -12.83 10.04 -33.71
C SER A 568 -13.07 9.73 -32.23
N GLY A 569 -12.05 9.98 -31.39
CA GLY A 569 -12.07 9.71 -29.95
C GLY A 569 -11.01 8.68 -29.54
N PRO A 570 -10.56 8.64 -28.28
CA PRO A 570 -9.34 7.93 -27.88
C PRO A 570 -9.32 6.44 -28.25
N THR A 571 -10.46 5.75 -28.15
CA THR A 571 -10.57 4.32 -28.50
C THR A 571 -10.33 4.03 -29.98
N SER A 572 -10.49 5.01 -30.88
CA SER A 572 -10.16 4.88 -32.30
C SER A 572 -8.67 4.64 -32.57
N ALA A 573 -7.81 4.91 -31.59
CA ALA A 573 -6.38 4.66 -31.69
C ALA A 573 -6.03 3.16 -31.62
N LEU A 574 -6.96 2.30 -31.23
CA LEU A 574 -6.75 0.86 -31.09
C LEU A 574 -7.71 0.06 -31.98
N ALA A 575 -7.18 -0.97 -32.63
CA ALA A 575 -7.96 -2.00 -33.32
C ALA A 575 -7.87 -3.33 -32.57
N SER A 576 -8.94 -4.12 -32.58
CA SER A 576 -8.94 -5.45 -31.99
C SER A 576 -7.88 -6.35 -32.64
N GLY A 577 -7.12 -7.04 -31.80
CA GLY A 577 -6.15 -8.05 -32.20
C GLY A 577 -6.75 -9.47 -32.15
N SER A 578 -5.89 -10.47 -32.39
CA SER A 578 -6.27 -11.87 -32.25
C SER A 578 -6.27 -12.28 -30.76
N GLY A 579 -7.41 -12.80 -30.28
CA GLY A 579 -7.60 -13.26 -28.90
C GLY A 579 -8.27 -12.24 -27.98
N ALA A 580 -8.66 -12.69 -26.79
CA ALA A 580 -9.36 -11.87 -25.81
C ALA A 580 -8.47 -10.74 -25.27
N HIS A 581 -9.04 -9.54 -25.12
CA HIS A 581 -8.38 -8.36 -24.58
C HIS A 581 -7.06 -7.98 -25.25
N ARG A 582 -6.89 -8.33 -26.53
CA ARG A 582 -5.72 -7.99 -27.33
C ARG A 582 -6.11 -6.92 -28.33
N TYR A 583 -5.29 -5.90 -28.40
CA TYR A 583 -5.46 -4.77 -29.30
C TYR A 583 -4.12 -4.39 -29.90
N ALA A 584 -4.15 -3.67 -31.01
CA ALA A 584 -2.96 -3.05 -31.56
C ALA A 584 -3.23 -1.60 -31.87
N THR A 585 -2.20 -0.78 -31.72
CA THR A 585 -2.27 0.63 -32.11
C THR A 585 -2.46 0.76 -33.62
N VAL A 586 -3.36 1.65 -34.06
CA VAL A 586 -3.64 1.93 -35.47
C VAL A 586 -2.69 3.01 -35.99
N ASP A 587 -2.92 4.26 -35.57
CA ASP A 587 -2.10 5.41 -35.93
C ASP A 587 -1.20 5.75 -34.73
N VAL A 588 -0.01 5.15 -34.67
CA VAL A 588 0.99 5.39 -33.62
C VAL A 588 2.19 6.16 -34.15
N LEU A 589 2.79 6.93 -33.26
CA LEU A 589 4.02 7.65 -33.49
C LEU A 589 5.18 6.73 -33.13
N GLY A 590 5.71 6.03 -34.13
CA GLY A 590 6.75 5.01 -33.96
C GLY A 590 6.31 3.65 -34.49
N GLN A 591 6.72 2.58 -33.82
CA GLN A 591 6.32 1.23 -34.20
C GLN A 591 4.95 0.88 -33.64
N ARG A 592 4.16 0.13 -34.41
CA ARG A 592 2.91 -0.50 -33.97
C ARG A 592 3.15 -1.27 -32.67
N GLN A 593 2.34 -0.98 -31.65
CA GLN A 593 2.40 -1.64 -30.36
C GLN A 593 1.21 -2.57 -30.18
N ASP A 594 1.47 -3.75 -29.61
CA ASP A 594 0.44 -4.67 -29.18
C ASP A 594 0.14 -4.43 -27.70
N LEU A 595 -1.15 -4.30 -27.40
CA LEU A 595 -1.68 -4.09 -26.06
C LEU A 595 -2.35 -5.37 -25.56
N ARG A 596 -2.06 -5.72 -24.30
CA ARG A 596 -2.65 -6.85 -23.58
C ARG A 596 -2.84 -6.50 -22.09
N PRO A 597 -3.59 -7.29 -21.31
CA PRO A 597 -3.80 -7.01 -19.89
C PRO A 597 -2.48 -6.83 -19.13
N PHE A 598 -2.37 -5.72 -18.39
CA PHE A 598 -1.15 -5.33 -17.68
C PHE A 598 -0.71 -6.37 -16.66
N ASN A 599 -1.65 -6.96 -15.93
CA ASN A 599 -1.36 -7.99 -14.93
C ASN A 599 -0.71 -9.25 -15.50
N ALA A 600 -0.81 -9.51 -16.82
CA ALA A 600 -0.16 -10.63 -17.49
C ALA A 600 1.25 -10.31 -18.03
N LEU A 601 1.73 -9.06 -17.90
CA LEU A 601 3.02 -8.59 -18.44
C LEU A 601 4.16 -8.72 -17.41
N TYR A 602 4.44 -9.96 -16.98
CA TYR A 602 5.60 -10.25 -16.14
C TYR A 602 6.90 -10.17 -16.96
N ASP A 603 7.98 -9.65 -16.38
CA ASP A 603 9.30 -9.52 -17.02
C ASP A 603 9.27 -8.78 -18.37
N ARG A 604 8.32 -7.85 -18.54
CA ARG A 604 8.22 -6.95 -19.70
C ARG A 604 8.38 -5.51 -19.27
N ARG A 605 8.83 -4.68 -20.22
CA ARG A 605 8.70 -3.23 -20.14
C ARG A 605 7.35 -2.82 -20.69
N THR A 606 6.71 -1.87 -20.04
CA THR A 606 5.31 -1.54 -20.36
C THR A 606 5.07 -0.06 -20.54
N ALA A 607 4.04 0.29 -21.32
CA ALA A 607 3.39 1.60 -21.26
C ALA A 607 1.90 1.40 -21.03
N VAL A 608 1.38 1.99 -19.94
CA VAL A 608 -0.05 1.95 -19.57
C VAL A 608 -0.75 3.23 -20.05
N TYR A 609 -0.09 4.36 -19.88
CA TYR A 609 -0.57 5.67 -20.31
C TYR A 609 0.12 6.10 -21.60
N PHE A 610 -0.65 6.73 -22.48
CA PHE A 610 -0.22 7.18 -23.79
C PHE A 610 -0.60 8.65 -23.97
N GLN A 611 0.36 9.46 -24.39
CA GLN A 611 0.06 10.80 -24.90
C GLN A 611 -0.75 10.65 -26.19
N THR A 612 -1.81 11.45 -26.33
CA THR A 612 -2.66 11.47 -27.51
C THR A 612 -2.57 12.83 -28.22
N PHE A 613 -2.69 12.81 -29.54
CA PHE A 613 -2.71 13.99 -30.39
C PHE A 613 -3.79 13.87 -31.46
N THR A 614 -4.41 14.98 -31.83
CA THR A 614 -5.14 15.04 -33.11
C THR A 614 -4.15 15.09 -34.28
N PRO A 615 -4.53 14.70 -35.51
CA PRO A 615 -3.66 14.85 -36.68
C PRO A 615 -3.13 16.27 -36.90
N THR A 616 -3.92 17.29 -36.53
CA THR A 616 -3.53 18.69 -36.61
C THR A 616 -2.53 19.07 -35.52
N ALA A 617 -2.82 18.72 -34.26
CA ALA A 617 -1.91 18.96 -33.13
C ALA A 617 -0.55 18.30 -33.36
N TRP A 618 -0.56 17.06 -33.87
CA TRP A 618 0.67 16.36 -34.17
C TRP A 618 1.54 17.07 -35.21
N LYS A 619 0.95 17.64 -36.27
CA LYS A 619 1.74 18.41 -37.25
C LYS A 619 2.44 19.61 -36.61
N ALA A 620 1.83 20.22 -35.60
CA ALA A 620 2.39 21.37 -34.90
C ALA A 620 3.44 20.96 -33.85
N GLU A 621 3.16 19.91 -33.06
CA GLU A 621 3.89 19.60 -31.83
C GLU A 621 4.89 18.45 -31.98
N ARG A 622 4.90 17.74 -33.12
CA ARG A 622 5.74 16.56 -33.35
C ARG A 622 7.20 16.76 -33.02
N GLN A 623 7.79 17.85 -33.52
CA GLN A 623 9.23 18.08 -33.34
C GLN A 623 9.56 18.28 -31.86
N ASP A 624 8.75 19.04 -31.14
CA ASP A 624 8.94 19.30 -29.72
C ASP A 624 8.72 18.05 -28.88
N TYR A 625 7.68 17.26 -29.20
CA TYR A 625 7.41 15.99 -28.52
C TYR A 625 8.56 14.99 -28.70
N LEU A 626 9.01 14.76 -29.94
CA LEU A 626 10.10 13.83 -30.22
C LEU A 626 11.42 14.31 -29.60
N ALA A 627 11.70 15.62 -29.63
CA ALA A 627 12.87 16.18 -28.99
C ALA A 627 12.80 16.04 -27.45
N SER A 628 11.61 16.21 -26.86
CA SER A 628 11.38 15.99 -25.42
C SER A 628 11.63 14.54 -25.02
N GLU A 629 11.07 13.60 -25.78
CA GLU A 629 11.25 12.17 -25.53
C GLU A 629 12.69 11.72 -25.74
N ALA A 630 13.37 12.23 -26.77
CA ALA A 630 14.80 11.98 -26.98
C ALA A 630 15.64 12.51 -25.82
N ARG A 631 15.37 13.73 -25.33
CA ARG A 631 16.04 14.28 -24.14
C ARG A 631 15.77 13.44 -22.88
N ARG A 632 14.53 12.97 -22.70
CA ARG A 632 14.15 12.13 -21.56
C ARG A 632 14.86 10.78 -21.59
N ALA A 633 14.87 10.10 -22.74
CA ALA A 633 15.56 8.83 -22.94
C ALA A 633 17.08 8.97 -22.78
N ASP A 634 17.67 10.01 -23.37
CA ASP A 634 19.10 10.30 -23.23
C ASP A 634 19.48 10.58 -21.78
N LEU A 635 18.71 11.40 -21.08
CA LEU A 635 18.91 11.68 -19.66
C LEU A 635 18.83 10.40 -18.83
N ALA A 636 17.79 9.57 -19.03
CA ALA A 636 17.64 8.31 -18.30
C ALA A 636 18.81 7.35 -18.52
N ARG A 637 19.32 7.25 -19.77
CA ARG A 637 20.46 6.42 -20.14
C ARG A 637 21.76 6.86 -19.46
N ARG A 638 21.95 8.18 -19.38
CA ARG A 638 23.15 8.83 -18.85
C ARG A 638 23.11 9.01 -17.34
N THR A 639 21.93 8.99 -16.72
CA THR A 639 21.81 8.97 -15.25
C THR A 639 22.46 7.68 -14.73
N ILE A 640 23.52 7.87 -13.96
CA ILE A 640 24.27 6.81 -13.31
C ILE A 640 23.61 6.45 -11.99
N ASP A 641 23.25 7.49 -11.24
CA ASP A 641 22.73 7.37 -9.89
C ASP A 641 21.80 8.56 -9.58
N THR A 642 20.77 8.30 -8.79
CA THR A 642 19.79 9.31 -8.36
C THR A 642 19.66 9.24 -6.85
N PHE A 643 19.88 10.37 -6.19
CA PHE A 643 19.79 10.50 -4.76
C PHE A 643 18.67 11.48 -4.36
N TYR A 644 17.56 10.92 -3.90
CA TYR A 644 16.44 11.67 -3.31
C TYR A 644 16.76 12.06 -1.85
N ILE A 645 17.59 13.09 -1.69
CA ILE A 645 18.01 13.56 -0.37
C ILE A 645 16.81 14.07 0.45
N GLY A 646 16.82 13.83 1.77
CA GLY A 646 15.68 14.04 2.66
C GLY A 646 14.78 12.81 2.82
N GLU A 647 14.81 11.84 1.90
CA GLU A 647 14.14 10.55 2.04
C GLU A 647 15.06 9.55 2.75
N MET A 648 14.56 8.90 3.80
CA MET A 648 15.37 8.06 4.67
C MET A 648 16.09 6.91 3.93
N GLN A 649 15.36 6.11 3.13
CA GLN A 649 15.97 4.96 2.45
C GLN A 649 17.04 5.41 1.44
N PRO A 650 16.77 6.39 0.55
CA PRO A 650 17.82 6.98 -0.28
C PRO A 650 19.02 7.52 0.50
N GLU A 651 18.84 8.26 1.60
CA GLU A 651 19.96 8.80 2.38
C GLU A 651 20.85 7.72 2.96
N ARG A 652 20.23 6.63 3.41
CA ARG A 652 20.95 5.46 3.92
C ARG A 652 21.69 4.70 2.81
N ASP A 653 21.04 4.46 1.67
CA ASP A 653 21.65 3.74 0.53
C ASP A 653 22.90 4.46 0.00
N HIS A 654 22.93 5.79 0.16
CA HIS A 654 24.06 6.64 -0.21
C HIS A 654 25.06 6.85 0.94
N GLY A 655 24.85 6.24 2.11
CA GLY A 655 25.73 6.34 3.27
C GLY A 655 25.91 7.79 3.75
N LEU A 656 24.82 8.55 3.77
CA LEU A 656 24.86 9.96 4.15
C LEU A 656 25.28 10.14 5.61
N THR A 657 26.21 11.06 5.85
CA THR A 657 26.59 11.58 7.17
C THR A 657 26.46 13.10 7.16
N ALA A 658 25.97 13.69 8.24
CA ALA A 658 25.81 15.14 8.35
C ALA A 658 26.25 15.66 9.73
N THR A 659 26.94 16.80 9.79
CA THR A 659 27.28 17.46 11.07
C THR A 659 26.12 18.30 11.63
N ALA A 660 25.26 18.79 10.73
CA ALA A 660 24.04 19.54 11.02
C ALA A 660 23.15 19.52 9.77
N GLY A 661 21.94 20.06 9.89
CA GLY A 661 20.98 20.08 8.80
C GLY A 661 19.97 18.93 8.87
N GLN A 662 18.70 19.29 8.76
CA GLN A 662 17.57 18.39 8.94
C GLN A 662 16.92 18.08 7.59
N PRO A 663 16.39 16.85 7.42
CA PRO A 663 15.47 16.57 6.33
C PRO A 663 14.23 17.46 6.46
N GLY A 664 13.59 17.75 5.34
CA GLY A 664 12.37 18.54 5.27
C GLY A 664 11.54 18.16 4.05
N THR A 665 10.39 18.79 3.91
CA THR A 665 9.53 18.60 2.73
C THR A 665 8.99 19.95 2.30
N PHE A 666 8.98 20.21 1.00
CA PHE A 666 8.44 21.44 0.42
C PHE A 666 7.73 21.13 -0.89
N TYR A 667 6.47 21.57 -1.04
CA TYR A 667 5.60 21.22 -2.18
C TYR A 667 5.64 19.74 -2.58
N GLY A 668 5.61 18.84 -1.58
CA GLY A 668 5.62 17.39 -1.80
C GLY A 668 6.95 16.79 -2.25
N ARG A 669 8.05 17.57 -2.29
CA ARG A 669 9.41 17.03 -2.46
C ARG A 669 10.17 17.07 -1.16
N HIS A 670 10.83 15.96 -0.85
CA HIS A 670 11.78 15.89 0.25
C HIS A 670 13.01 16.73 -0.03
N SER A 671 13.65 17.14 1.05
CA SER A 671 14.79 18.01 1.00
C SER A 671 15.71 17.79 2.19
N ARG A 672 16.92 18.33 2.10
CA ARG A 672 17.80 18.49 3.25
C ARG A 672 18.33 19.90 3.33
N SER A 673 18.19 20.48 4.52
CA SER A 673 18.81 21.75 4.87
C SER A 673 20.29 21.57 5.18
N ILE A 674 21.10 22.55 4.80
CA ILE A 674 22.54 22.61 5.00
C ILE A 674 22.86 24.00 5.55
N PRO A 675 22.74 24.20 6.88
CA PRO A 675 23.05 25.46 7.53
C PRO A 675 24.49 25.91 7.30
N GLU A 676 24.77 27.19 7.54
CA GLU A 676 26.14 27.70 7.51
C GLU A 676 27.04 26.94 8.49
N GLY A 677 28.19 26.48 8.02
CA GLY A 677 29.12 25.63 8.77
C GLY A 677 28.76 24.15 8.81
N ALA A 678 27.56 23.75 8.38
CA ALA A 678 27.16 22.34 8.30
C ALA A 678 27.84 21.64 7.12
N GLU A 679 28.19 20.37 7.32
CA GLU A 679 28.74 19.48 6.30
C GLU A 679 27.79 18.29 6.12
N VAL A 680 27.45 17.99 4.87
CA VAL A 680 26.71 16.79 4.48
C VAL A 680 27.55 16.02 3.48
N SER A 681 27.87 14.76 3.77
CA SER A 681 28.72 13.88 2.97
C SER A 681 27.96 12.59 2.63
N PHE A 682 28.07 12.10 1.40
CA PHE A 682 27.44 10.87 0.93
C PHE A 682 28.21 10.29 -0.26
N THR A 683 27.84 9.09 -0.70
CA THR A 683 28.50 8.38 -1.80
C THR A 683 27.51 8.06 -2.91
N MET A 684 27.81 8.49 -4.13
CA MET A 684 27.03 8.15 -5.33
C MET A 684 27.78 7.14 -6.19
N ALA A 685 27.05 6.22 -6.84
CA ALA A 685 27.59 5.34 -7.86
C ALA A 685 28.10 6.15 -9.05
N ARG A 686 29.15 5.66 -9.71
CA ARG A 686 29.85 6.35 -10.79
C ARG A 686 30.24 5.38 -11.90
N ARG A 687 30.27 5.88 -13.14
CA ARG A 687 30.80 5.18 -14.32
C ARG A 687 32.07 5.88 -14.80
N PRO A 688 32.99 5.16 -15.47
CA PRO A 688 34.19 5.76 -16.04
C PRO A 688 33.88 6.90 -17.02
N GLY A 689 34.58 8.04 -16.86
CA GLY A 689 34.47 9.19 -17.75
C GLY A 689 33.93 10.46 -17.09
N ALA A 690 33.66 11.47 -17.94
CA ALA A 690 33.13 12.77 -17.51
C ALA A 690 31.65 12.67 -17.12
N ALA A 691 31.26 13.44 -16.12
CA ALA A 691 29.89 13.50 -15.62
C ALA A 691 29.56 14.92 -15.16
N PHE A 692 28.32 15.16 -14.77
CA PHE A 692 27.94 16.28 -13.91
C PHE A 692 27.07 15.80 -12.76
N LEU A 693 27.15 16.53 -11.65
CA LEU A 693 26.18 16.42 -10.57
C LEU A 693 25.06 17.43 -10.85
N ARG A 694 23.85 16.93 -11.11
CA ARG A 694 22.65 17.76 -11.16
C ARG A 694 22.08 17.88 -9.76
N ALA A 695 21.94 19.09 -9.25
CA ALA A 695 21.23 19.34 -7.99
C ALA A 695 19.93 20.09 -8.23
N THR A 696 18.88 19.72 -7.49
CA THR A 696 17.57 20.35 -7.54
C THR A 696 17.38 21.28 -6.36
N TYR A 697 16.93 22.50 -6.64
CA TYR A 697 16.69 23.57 -5.70
C TYR A 697 15.28 24.12 -5.86
N TRP A 698 14.78 24.81 -4.83
CA TRP A 698 13.65 25.72 -4.98
C TRP A 698 14.15 27.10 -5.44
N GLY A 699 13.57 27.66 -6.51
CA GLY A 699 14.07 28.88 -7.13
C GLY A 699 13.99 30.15 -6.28
N ASN A 700 13.18 30.16 -5.20
CA ASN A 700 13.18 31.30 -4.26
C ASN A 700 14.33 31.24 -3.25
N ASP A 701 15.08 30.14 -3.17
CA ASP A 701 16.20 30.00 -2.24
C ASP A 701 17.47 30.73 -2.74
N VAL A 702 17.35 32.01 -3.10
CA VAL A 702 18.45 32.87 -3.53
C VAL A 702 19.24 33.41 -2.33
N ASP A 703 20.40 34.02 -2.58
CA ASP A 703 21.27 34.62 -1.55
C ASP A 703 21.81 33.62 -0.49
N ARG A 704 22.20 32.42 -0.95
CA ARG A 704 22.76 31.36 -0.11
C ARG A 704 24.05 30.85 -0.76
N GLU A 705 25.05 30.50 0.04
CA GLU A 705 26.30 29.91 -0.48
C GLU A 705 26.52 28.50 0.03
N MET A 706 26.88 27.59 -0.88
CA MET A 706 27.23 26.21 -0.57
C MET A 706 28.44 25.77 -1.40
N LEU A 707 29.46 25.28 -0.72
CA LEU A 707 30.60 24.61 -1.36
C LEU A 707 30.23 23.17 -1.69
N ILE A 708 30.46 22.78 -2.94
CA ILE A 708 30.30 21.40 -3.42
C ILE A 708 31.68 20.85 -3.72
N GLU A 709 32.00 19.73 -3.10
CA GLU A 709 33.22 18.97 -3.33
C GLU A 709 32.91 17.56 -3.79
N PHE A 710 33.84 17.00 -4.56
CA PHE A 710 33.77 15.67 -5.12
C PHE A 710 35.14 15.00 -4.98
N ASP A 711 35.18 13.83 -4.36
CA ASP A 711 36.41 13.07 -4.07
C ASP A 711 37.52 13.92 -3.41
N GLY A 712 37.12 14.81 -2.50
CA GLY A 712 38.02 15.70 -1.75
C GLY A 712 38.49 16.94 -2.52
N ARG A 713 38.00 17.17 -3.75
CA ARG A 713 38.30 18.35 -4.56
C ARG A 713 37.09 19.29 -4.63
N GLN A 714 37.32 20.57 -4.42
CA GLN A 714 36.32 21.61 -4.66
C GLN A 714 35.93 21.66 -6.15
N ILE A 715 34.61 21.56 -6.41
CA ILE A 715 34.02 21.69 -7.74
C ILE A 715 33.50 23.11 -7.94
N VAL A 716 32.69 23.61 -7.01
CA VAL A 716 32.06 24.93 -7.13
C VAL A 716 31.70 25.49 -5.76
N VAL A 717 31.62 26.82 -5.66
CA VAL A 717 30.85 27.50 -4.61
C VAL A 717 29.56 27.99 -5.27
N GLU A 718 28.46 27.29 -5.04
CA GLU A 718 27.13 27.67 -5.51
C GLU A 718 26.66 28.89 -4.73
N ARG A 719 26.15 29.92 -5.41
CA ARG A 719 25.74 31.20 -4.82
C ARG A 719 24.33 31.65 -5.20
N ARG A 720 23.73 31.01 -6.21
CA ARG A 720 22.46 31.36 -6.87
C ARG A 720 22.18 32.87 -6.94
N PRO A 721 23.03 33.65 -7.64
CA PRO A 721 22.80 35.07 -7.85
C PRO A 721 21.72 35.26 -8.93
N GLY A 722 20.53 35.73 -8.56
CA GLY A 722 19.45 35.99 -9.52
C GLY A 722 18.13 36.34 -8.84
N PRO A 723 17.11 36.77 -9.59
CA PRO A 723 15.77 36.97 -9.03
C PRO A 723 15.20 35.61 -8.58
N SER A 724 14.46 35.62 -7.48
CA SER A 724 13.73 34.45 -7.00
C SER A 724 12.75 33.96 -8.07
N VAL A 725 12.75 32.67 -8.35
CA VAL A 725 11.78 32.01 -9.25
C VAL A 725 10.92 31.07 -8.44
N ASN A 726 9.60 31.21 -8.52
CA ASN A 726 8.66 30.37 -7.78
C ASN A 726 8.42 29.02 -8.46
N ASP A 727 9.51 28.30 -8.76
CA ASP A 727 9.51 26.98 -9.41
C ASP A 727 10.77 26.18 -9.03
N TRP A 728 10.81 24.90 -9.37
CA TRP A 728 11.99 24.06 -9.22
C TRP A 728 13.09 24.45 -10.20
N VAL A 729 14.32 24.58 -9.70
CA VAL A 729 15.49 24.90 -10.50
C VAL A 729 16.51 23.78 -10.38
N THR A 730 16.99 23.26 -11.50
CA THR A 730 18.09 22.29 -11.54
C THR A 730 19.37 22.97 -12.00
N VAL A 731 20.48 22.72 -11.31
CA VAL A 731 21.81 23.21 -11.68
C VAL A 731 22.75 22.03 -11.92
N ASP A 732 23.50 22.08 -13.01
CA ASP A 732 24.47 21.06 -13.39
C ASP A 732 25.89 21.51 -13.06
N TYR A 733 26.59 20.72 -12.25
CA TYR A 733 27.97 20.95 -11.86
C TYR A 733 28.90 19.97 -12.60
N PRO A 734 29.71 20.43 -13.57
CA PRO A 734 30.62 19.57 -14.31
C PRO A 734 31.64 18.90 -13.39
N LEU A 735 31.85 17.61 -13.59
CA LEU A 735 32.82 16.80 -12.86
C LEU A 735 33.91 16.31 -13.82
N PRO A 736 35.18 16.33 -13.40
CA PRO A 736 36.28 15.83 -14.23
C PRO A 736 36.13 14.33 -14.48
N PRO A 737 36.69 13.79 -15.58
CA PRO A 737 36.74 12.35 -15.80
C PRO A 737 37.33 11.57 -14.61
N SER A 738 36.82 10.38 -14.36
CA SER A 738 37.34 9.47 -13.32
C SER A 738 37.07 8.02 -13.71
N ASP A 739 37.89 7.11 -13.21
CA ASP A 739 37.71 5.66 -13.35
C ASP A 739 37.06 5.02 -12.11
N GLN A 740 36.68 5.83 -11.12
CA GLN A 740 36.05 5.34 -9.90
C GLN A 740 34.63 4.81 -10.16
N LYS A 741 34.26 3.74 -9.44
CA LYS A 741 32.91 3.14 -9.47
C LYS A 741 31.93 3.81 -8.52
N ARG A 742 32.43 4.57 -7.56
CA ARG A 742 31.68 5.36 -6.59
C ARG A 742 32.48 6.60 -6.29
N SER A 743 31.82 7.71 -5.99
CA SER A 743 32.49 8.94 -5.59
C SER A 743 31.83 9.55 -4.36
N LYS A 744 32.66 10.17 -3.53
CA LYS A 744 32.22 10.86 -2.32
C LYS A 744 31.87 12.29 -2.66
N VAL A 745 30.64 12.68 -2.39
CA VAL A 745 30.16 14.05 -2.52
C VAL A 745 30.14 14.67 -1.13
N ARG A 746 30.56 15.94 -1.04
CA ARG A 746 30.49 16.72 0.19
C ARG A 746 29.92 18.10 -0.09
N LEU A 747 28.91 18.47 0.67
CA LEU A 747 28.19 19.74 0.61
C LEU A 747 28.46 20.50 1.91
N ILE A 748 28.95 21.73 1.82
CA ILE A 748 29.32 22.55 2.98
C ILE A 748 28.61 23.89 2.90
N GLY A 749 27.77 24.21 3.87
CA GLY A 749 27.10 25.51 3.95
C GLY A 749 28.09 26.62 4.25
N ARG A 750 28.11 27.68 3.43
CA ARG A 750 29.05 28.80 3.54
C ARG A 750 28.39 30.13 3.93
N ARG A 751 27.14 30.35 3.54
CA ARG A 751 26.36 31.54 3.90
C ARG A 751 24.88 31.23 3.83
N ASN A 752 24.15 31.55 4.90
CA ASN A 752 22.73 31.20 5.04
C ASN A 752 22.49 29.66 4.90
N THR A 753 21.25 29.21 5.10
CA THR A 753 20.93 27.77 5.05
C THR A 753 20.61 27.33 3.62
N SER A 754 21.45 26.55 2.96
CA SER A 754 21.10 25.96 1.66
C SER A 754 20.10 24.82 1.81
N VAL A 755 19.28 24.55 0.80
CA VAL A 755 18.33 23.42 0.80
C VAL A 755 18.42 22.71 -0.54
N ILE A 756 18.64 21.39 -0.50
CA ILE A 756 18.72 20.52 -1.68
C ILE A 756 17.50 19.61 -1.69
N TYR A 757 16.89 19.43 -2.86
CA TYR A 757 15.65 18.65 -3.05
C TYR A 757 15.84 17.39 -3.90
N GLY A 758 17.07 17.13 -4.33
CA GLY A 758 17.41 15.96 -5.13
C GLY A 758 18.74 16.14 -5.85
N LEU A 759 19.41 15.02 -6.08
CA LEU A 759 20.71 14.95 -6.73
C LEU A 759 20.69 13.84 -7.76
N ALA A 760 21.34 14.03 -8.89
CA ALA A 760 21.55 12.99 -9.88
C ALA A 760 22.97 13.10 -10.44
N LEU A 761 23.68 11.97 -10.51
CA LEU A 761 24.96 11.88 -11.18
C LEU A 761 24.73 11.41 -12.61
N ILE A 762 25.09 12.23 -13.60
CA ILE A 762 24.74 12.00 -15.00
C ILE A 762 26.01 12.09 -15.85
N GLU A 763 26.25 11.10 -16.71
CA GLU A 763 27.36 11.13 -17.67
C GLU A 763 27.24 12.36 -18.59
N THR A 764 28.34 13.04 -18.89
CA THR A 764 28.35 14.14 -19.87
C THR A 764 27.98 13.59 -21.26
N PRO A 765 27.23 14.34 -22.11
CA PRO A 765 26.93 13.84 -23.44
C PRO A 765 28.27 13.60 -24.15
N ARG A 766 28.44 12.44 -24.79
CA ARG A 766 29.60 12.25 -25.64
C ARG A 766 29.49 13.25 -26.79
N ALA A 767 30.53 14.06 -27.00
CA ALA A 767 30.68 14.74 -28.28
C ALA A 767 30.72 13.63 -29.33
N ASP A 768 29.77 13.65 -30.27
CA ASP A 768 29.51 12.64 -31.30
C ASP A 768 28.64 11.45 -30.84
N ALA A 769 27.32 11.67 -30.88
CA ALA A 769 26.29 10.64 -31.00
C ALA A 769 25.17 11.13 -31.93
#